data_AF-A0A673KQR8-F1
#
_entry.id   AF-A0A673KQR8-F1
#
_cell.length_a   1.000
_cell.length_b   1.000
_cell.length_c   1.000
_cell.angle_alpha   90.00
_cell.angle_beta   90.00
_cell.angle_gamma   90.00
#
_symmetry.space_group_name_H-M   'P 1'
#
loop_
_entity.id
_entity.type
_entity.pdbx_description
1 polymer ?
#
loop_
_entity_poly.entity_id
_entity_poly.type
_entity_poly.pdbx_seq_one_letter_code
_entity_poly.pdbx_strand_id
1 'polypeptide(L)'
;CRLNMAALLRSARLLKCSPAALLQVFGNSRHVPAAGRLYSEAVGTTRAGLSSYRSTLPCVSCRQYGVVPEQRGLVKDEPSVAVRSKQAQQFDWALAKLDSSVRRTGRVTKTLLLRIFHDICRTGYPSGNQALLLLRSCGSLLPEVPLAERIELSQQIWDKLQELGTTYDVSHYNALLKTYLQNEFRFSPTDFLTKMESANVQPNRVTYQRLIAAYCEVGDIEGASTILGFMKSKDLPITEAVFNSLVTGHARAGDMDSAEGILSVMKGAGIEPGPDTYLSLLNVYAEKGDIAKIKQTLETVENADILLMDRDLMQVVFSLTKASHQQHVPEIVEHMRHERGYVPDAMNLCLSLITHGHEETAFSVLKSFTGLLVESQTSDSPDLGNFFLRHCANMDKPVENIVGFCKDLKDSGLHSSPLQFTLQCALEAKKTGMAVELMRSMKEEGLPLRPHYFCPLFTHYQKDKNIPGTLQALRAMQELGVASDVDTFSIYILPSFPSVDSARTSLKEAGIDVDGNILIAAELRTEASRGNLAGLFSLMSSPALPNIDLSAFRSLFAGLQYFCCSGPTEAPFVYLYDSINVFIESRKCQIGSSLLFAENVAYFLYNLIDSLNETEVHSKEEQIREYFGLLKNMNISISLNIFRGIRNILESYQVPELVKKLERALELKTQYETDMTPAAYATLINLCCRHDNAEEALKLKMELARKDSDAALDAQKYVALVRVLSKHGKLEEAIDMLKEMKEKDVQLRDSTIGLLTLTMNTAAMKGDANTIRRLQETIFTLGLAKPSSNLCSPLIACYLESENYAGAFDATVEVQKQYNQMPKIHDLICGLVEKGDAELLQKVMEFLSQERGEMMMLYDLYFAFLQTGRYKEARKIIETPGLRARPTRLQWFAEKCIAAQQMEPLENMVDMTVKLFECDRDDMYHYLLQETNDWQKAEATWMKMQEENLAPRERTLRLLADILKNNDKEVPFEVCVQPIPFQSSFCLLSATDHIPGFSLSDNANNLLIISQVKRFTAEYWGTEGNSQDIQEAEALVKTLGSIKLSSMLFVNNTALAHIKNEDIDSAVELLESFYIQNTENQKSSISFVFRKVLDANNDAVLDKLSAMAERLCNHFASYRAATDLFLIYLDTGRTEEAKFLLQRCAAVNEQKDTMFTYMLRAAQQPGQAAKIKALSELIPDFTEKENIFSHLVKCYGLDKDFSSAKALYERMQAEGVKADELTLKRLALLYKEAGETVPFEEPPESFRFYADKLNKQRSESMEPANN
;
A
#
# COMPACT_ATOMS: atom_id res chain seq x y z
N CYS A 1 -21.93 9.84 17.17
CA CYS A 1 -22.16 9.33 15.77
C CYS A 1 -21.48 8.00 15.46
N ARG A 2 -20.21 7.74 15.86
CA ARG A 2 -19.53 6.44 15.62
C ARG A 2 -20.26 5.23 16.24
N LEU A 3 -20.81 5.35 17.45
CA LEU A 3 -21.58 4.27 18.14
C LEU A 3 -22.90 3.90 17.43
N ASN A 4 -23.70 4.89 17.02
CA ASN A 4 -24.98 4.64 16.31
C ASN A 4 -24.80 4.13 14.87
N MET A 5 -23.66 4.42 14.22
CA MET A 5 -23.33 3.89 12.89
C MET A 5 -22.78 2.46 12.97
N ALA A 6 -21.94 2.17 13.98
CA ALA A 6 -21.51 0.81 14.32
C ALA A 6 -22.68 -0.08 14.79
N ALA A 7 -23.69 0.50 15.44
CA ALA A 7 -24.92 -0.19 15.82
C ALA A 7 -25.82 -0.47 14.61
N LEU A 8 -25.91 0.45 13.63
CA LEU A 8 -26.74 0.23 12.44
C LEU A 8 -26.11 -0.74 11.43
N LEU A 9 -24.78 -0.73 11.33
CA LEU A 9 -24.03 -1.73 10.55
C LEU A 9 -24.02 -3.10 11.25
N ARG A 10 -24.21 -3.13 12.57
CA ARG A 10 -24.54 -4.37 13.32
C ARG A 10 -26.00 -4.78 13.15
N SER A 11 -26.97 -3.86 13.14
CA SER A 11 -28.39 -4.19 12.99
C SER A 11 -28.75 -4.64 11.57
N ALA A 12 -28.10 -4.10 10.53
CA ALA A 12 -28.20 -4.62 9.16
C ALA A 12 -27.62 -6.03 9.02
N ARG A 13 -26.73 -6.46 9.94
CA ARG A 13 -26.24 -7.85 10.05
C ARG A 13 -27.10 -8.73 10.97
N LEU A 14 -27.89 -8.15 11.88
CA LEU A 14 -28.69 -8.87 12.89
C LEU A 14 -30.17 -9.07 12.52
N LEU A 15 -30.74 -8.33 11.56
CA LEU A 15 -32.15 -8.46 11.15
C LEU A 15 -32.45 -9.64 10.19
N LYS A 16 -31.68 -10.73 10.27
CA LYS A 16 -31.99 -12.02 9.62
C LYS A 16 -32.57 -13.08 10.56
N CYS A 17 -32.92 -12.75 11.79
CA CYS A 17 -33.54 -13.71 12.72
C CYS A 17 -34.89 -13.21 13.24
N SER A 18 -35.97 -13.92 12.89
CA SER A 18 -37.30 -13.89 13.52
C SER A 18 -37.33 -14.88 14.71
N PRO A 19 -38.19 -14.70 15.74
CA PRO A 19 -37.92 -15.14 17.10
C PRO A 19 -38.60 -16.46 17.48
N ALA A 20 -37.86 -17.36 18.15
CA ALA A 20 -38.41 -18.28 19.15
C ALA A 20 -37.29 -18.81 20.09
N ALA A 21 -37.64 -18.91 21.37
CA ALA A 21 -36.94 -19.50 22.53
C ALA A 21 -35.85 -18.66 23.24
N LEU A 22 -36.24 -18.26 24.47
CA LEU A 22 -35.50 -17.62 25.55
C LEU A 22 -34.45 -18.53 26.21
N LEU A 23 -33.30 -17.99 26.63
CA LEU A 23 -32.80 -17.97 28.03
C LEU A 23 -31.37 -17.37 28.15
N GLN A 24 -31.29 -16.28 28.92
CA GLN A 24 -30.27 -15.91 29.90
C GLN A 24 -28.75 -15.67 29.57
N VAL A 25 -28.36 -14.42 29.88
CA VAL A 25 -27.21 -13.97 30.72
C VAL A 25 -25.85 -13.65 30.07
N PHE A 26 -25.54 -12.34 30.13
CA PHE A 26 -24.31 -11.55 30.29
C PHE A 26 -22.91 -12.06 29.88
N GLY A 27 -22.12 -11.20 29.24
CA GLY A 27 -20.65 -11.32 29.25
C GLY A 27 -19.85 -10.46 28.25
N ASN A 28 -19.43 -9.29 28.73
CA ASN A 28 -18.40 -8.34 28.28
C ASN A 28 -17.29 -8.72 27.26
N SER A 29 -16.94 -7.69 26.46
CA SER A 29 -15.57 -7.20 26.14
C SER A 29 -14.61 -8.13 25.38
N ARG A 30 -14.31 -7.85 24.10
CA ARG A 30 -13.13 -7.06 23.66
C ARG A 30 -11.81 -7.40 24.39
N HIS A 31 -10.86 -8.04 23.69
CA HIS A 31 -9.63 -7.44 23.14
C HIS A 31 -8.59 -8.53 22.81
N VAL A 32 -8.07 -8.49 21.58
CA VAL A 32 -6.86 -9.20 21.12
C VAL A 32 -5.95 -8.15 20.44
N PRO A 33 -4.61 -8.31 20.50
CA PRO A 33 -3.64 -7.21 20.62
C PRO A 33 -3.21 -6.56 19.30
N ALA A 34 -2.56 -5.41 19.46
CA ALA A 34 -1.85 -4.66 18.44
C ALA A 34 -0.63 -5.43 17.91
N ALA A 35 -0.51 -5.49 16.58
CA ALA A 35 0.73 -5.77 15.86
C ALA A 35 0.98 -4.61 14.89
N GLY A 36 2.25 -4.19 14.83
CA GLY A 36 2.69 -2.93 14.25
C GLY A 36 2.60 -2.80 12.74
N ARG A 37 2.41 -1.54 12.34
CA ARG A 37 2.91 -0.82 11.15
C ARG A 37 3.15 -1.59 9.85
N LEU A 38 2.37 -1.24 8.82
CA LEU A 38 2.87 -1.02 7.47
C LEU A 38 2.15 0.21 6.86
N TYR A 39 2.89 1.31 6.71
CA TYR A 39 2.58 2.37 5.77
C TYR A 39 3.09 1.91 4.40
N SER A 40 2.21 1.91 3.40
CA SER A 40 2.59 1.93 1.99
C SER A 40 1.52 2.76 1.27
N GLU A 41 1.77 4.06 1.18
CA GLU A 41 1.17 4.90 0.14
C GLU A 41 2.16 4.96 -1.02
N ALA A 42 2.08 3.96 -1.89
CA ALA A 42 2.54 4.09 -3.27
C ALA A 42 1.36 4.62 -4.10
N VAL A 43 1.28 5.95 -4.26
CA VAL A 43 0.45 6.55 -5.31
C VAL A 43 1.29 6.62 -6.56
N GLY A 44 0.91 5.80 -7.54
CA GLY A 44 1.46 5.79 -8.87
C GLY A 44 1.31 7.16 -9.54
N THR A 45 2.46 7.77 -9.78
CA THR A 45 2.59 8.85 -10.76
C THR A 45 2.46 8.22 -12.15
N THR A 46 1.44 8.63 -12.89
CA THR A 46 1.35 8.41 -14.32
C THR A 46 2.41 9.28 -14.99
N ARG A 47 3.62 8.74 -15.11
CA ARG A 47 4.61 9.17 -16.10
C ARG A 47 4.30 8.44 -17.40
N ALA A 48 3.71 9.16 -18.34
CA ALA A 48 3.82 8.87 -19.77
C ALA A 48 4.20 10.20 -20.44
N GLY A 49 5.26 10.31 -21.23
CA GLY A 49 6.25 9.33 -21.65
C GLY A 49 7.29 10.04 -22.51
N LEU A 50 8.31 9.30 -22.96
CA LEU A 50 8.95 9.49 -24.27
C LEU A 50 9.87 8.30 -24.52
N SER A 51 9.34 7.32 -25.23
CA SER A 51 10.11 6.37 -26.04
C SER A 51 9.22 5.93 -27.20
N SER A 52 9.78 6.10 -28.39
CA SER A 52 9.29 5.81 -29.74
C SER A 52 8.70 4.41 -29.93
N TYR A 53 7.62 4.28 -30.72
CA TYR A 53 7.66 3.70 -32.07
C TYR A 53 6.26 3.62 -32.73
N ARG A 54 6.20 4.09 -33.99
CA ARG A 54 5.32 3.72 -35.12
C ARG A 54 3.81 3.50 -34.91
N SER A 55 3.04 4.47 -35.40
CA SER A 55 1.65 4.29 -35.85
C SER A 55 1.60 4.03 -37.37
N THR A 56 0.84 3.01 -37.79
CA THR A 56 0.31 2.84 -39.16
C THR A 56 -1.22 2.93 -39.11
N LEU A 57 -1.82 3.76 -39.98
CA LEU A 57 -3.26 3.89 -40.30
C LEU A 57 -3.35 4.56 -41.70
N PRO A 58 -4.48 4.59 -42.42
CA PRO A 58 -5.62 3.65 -42.59
C PRO A 58 -6.09 3.52 -44.07
N CYS A 59 -7.18 2.78 -44.35
CA CYS A 59 -7.95 2.93 -45.61
C CYS A 59 -9.47 2.85 -45.38
N VAL A 60 -10.23 3.35 -46.36
CA VAL A 60 -11.53 4.06 -46.28
C VAL A 60 -12.76 3.23 -46.74
N SER A 61 -13.96 3.71 -46.35
CA SER A 61 -15.33 3.50 -46.91
C SER A 61 -16.21 2.47 -46.15
N CYS A 62 -17.52 2.60 -45.97
CA CYS A 62 -18.57 3.38 -46.65
C CYS A 62 -19.83 3.54 -45.74
N ARG A 63 -20.75 4.42 -46.15
CA ARG A 63 -22.05 4.82 -45.52
C ARG A 63 -23.10 3.69 -45.44
N GLN A 64 -24.08 3.78 -44.51
CA GLN A 64 -25.55 3.82 -44.82
C GLN A 64 -26.48 3.95 -43.57
N TYR A 65 -27.73 4.33 -43.85
CA TYR A 65 -28.82 4.91 -43.03
C TYR A 65 -29.76 3.92 -42.30
N GLY A 66 -30.50 4.43 -41.29
CA GLY A 66 -31.91 4.07 -40.96
C GLY A 66 -32.11 3.05 -39.81
N VAL A 67 -33.18 3.02 -38.99
CA VAL A 67 -34.47 3.72 -38.83
C VAL A 67 -34.96 3.44 -37.38
N VAL A 68 -35.66 4.40 -36.77
CA VAL A 68 -36.41 4.28 -35.49
C VAL A 68 -37.75 3.57 -35.73
N PRO A 69 -38.24 2.75 -34.78
CA PRO A 69 -39.65 2.90 -34.44
C PRO A 69 -39.93 2.93 -32.93
N GLU A 70 -40.77 3.89 -32.55
CA GLU A 70 -41.56 3.93 -31.32
C GLU A 70 -42.59 2.78 -31.31
N GLN A 71 -42.85 2.20 -30.14
CA GLN A 71 -44.23 1.84 -29.73
C GLN A 71 -44.37 1.71 -28.20
N ARG A 72 -45.45 2.33 -27.71
CA ARG A 72 -45.96 2.39 -26.32
C ARG A 72 -46.53 1.05 -25.84
N GLY A 73 -46.48 0.80 -24.52
CA GLY A 73 -47.51 0.00 -23.82
C GLY A 73 -47.01 -0.90 -22.68
N LEU A 74 -47.02 -0.36 -21.45
CA LEU A 74 -47.13 -0.98 -20.12
C LEU A 74 -47.15 -2.53 -20.01
N VAL A 75 -46.16 -3.12 -19.31
CA VAL A 75 -46.28 -3.93 -18.06
C VAL A 75 -44.93 -3.82 -17.31
N LYS A 76 -44.97 -3.56 -16.00
CA LYS A 76 -43.79 -3.52 -15.11
C LYS A 76 -43.42 -4.95 -14.69
N ASP A 77 -42.32 -5.49 -15.19
CA ASP A 77 -41.69 -6.70 -14.63
C ASP A 77 -40.44 -6.34 -13.82
N GLU A 78 -40.39 -6.83 -12.58
CA GLU A 78 -39.22 -6.71 -11.69
C GLU A 78 -37.98 -7.38 -12.29
N PRO A 79 -36.78 -6.81 -12.15
CA PRO A 79 -35.55 -7.44 -12.63
C PRO A 79 -35.13 -8.60 -11.72
N SER A 80 -34.60 -9.65 -12.35
CA SER A 80 -34.23 -10.94 -11.75
C SER A 80 -33.12 -10.86 -10.69
N VAL A 81 -33.18 -11.81 -9.74
CA VAL A 81 -32.34 -11.91 -8.52
C VAL A 81 -30.82 -11.87 -8.78
N ALA A 82 -30.36 -12.33 -9.95
CA ALA A 82 -28.95 -12.35 -10.32
C ALA A 82 -28.37 -10.95 -10.63
N VAL A 83 -29.19 -9.99 -11.07
CA VAL A 83 -28.76 -8.58 -11.29
C VAL A 83 -28.60 -7.84 -9.97
N ARG A 84 -29.44 -8.18 -8.97
CA ARG A 84 -29.32 -7.65 -7.59
C ARG A 84 -28.05 -8.14 -6.90
N SER A 85 -27.53 -9.35 -7.22
CA SER A 85 -26.31 -9.87 -6.59
C SER A 85 -25.12 -9.02 -7.04
N LYS A 86 -24.72 -9.01 -8.31
CA LYS A 86 -23.53 -8.27 -8.80
C LYS A 86 -23.50 -6.78 -8.41
N GLN A 87 -24.67 -6.13 -8.38
CA GLN A 87 -24.81 -4.74 -7.94
C GLN A 87 -24.56 -4.59 -6.43
N ALA A 88 -24.98 -5.53 -5.58
CA ALA A 88 -24.76 -5.48 -4.14
C ALA A 88 -23.27 -5.49 -3.72
N GLN A 89 -22.38 -6.23 -4.41
CA GLN A 89 -20.96 -6.29 -4.05
C GLN A 89 -20.18 -5.00 -4.36
N GLN A 90 -20.51 -4.29 -5.44
CA GLN A 90 -19.90 -2.98 -5.72
C GLN A 90 -20.26 -1.96 -4.63
N PHE A 91 -21.47 -2.07 -4.07
CA PHE A 91 -21.87 -1.24 -2.94
C PHE A 91 -21.19 -1.64 -1.64
N ASP A 92 -20.97 -2.93 -1.37
CA ASP A 92 -20.26 -3.36 -0.15
C ASP A 92 -18.84 -2.78 -0.07
N TRP A 93 -18.14 -2.63 -1.19
CA TRP A 93 -16.85 -1.92 -1.23
C TRP A 93 -16.98 -0.43 -0.88
N ALA A 94 -17.97 0.26 -1.47
CA ALA A 94 -18.23 1.67 -1.21
C ALA A 94 -18.60 1.92 0.27
N LEU A 95 -19.44 1.07 0.83
CA LEU A 95 -19.84 1.08 2.23
C LEU A 95 -18.62 0.81 3.14
N ALA A 96 -17.80 -0.20 2.82
CA ALA A 96 -16.59 -0.53 3.60
C ALA A 96 -15.54 0.58 3.55
N LYS A 97 -15.40 1.27 2.41
CA LYS A 97 -14.50 2.41 2.26
C LYS A 97 -14.98 3.62 3.06
N LEU A 98 -16.28 3.92 3.01
CA LEU A 98 -16.88 5.00 3.79
C LEU A 98 -16.78 4.72 5.29
N ASP A 99 -17.08 3.49 5.71
CA ASP A 99 -17.00 3.03 7.10
C ASP A 99 -15.54 3.02 7.62
N SER A 100 -14.58 2.59 6.80
CA SER A 100 -13.16 2.70 7.11
C SER A 100 -12.72 4.16 7.27
N SER A 101 -13.20 5.07 6.42
CA SER A 101 -12.89 6.50 6.52
C SER A 101 -13.43 7.09 7.83
N VAL A 102 -14.69 6.80 8.17
CA VAL A 102 -15.34 7.27 9.40
C VAL A 102 -14.67 6.70 10.66
N ARG A 103 -14.20 5.45 10.63
CA ARG A 103 -13.49 4.84 11.76
C ARG A 103 -12.08 5.43 11.96
N ARG A 104 -11.30 5.59 10.88
CA ARG A 104 -9.91 6.06 10.98
C ARG A 104 -9.81 7.55 11.26
N THR A 105 -10.61 8.33 10.55
CA THR A 105 -10.46 9.79 10.52
C THR A 105 -11.67 10.52 11.08
N GLY A 106 -12.83 9.87 11.24
CA GLY A 106 -14.07 10.55 11.64
C GLY A 106 -14.75 11.36 10.53
N ARG A 107 -14.16 11.41 9.32
CA ARG A 107 -14.65 12.20 8.18
C ARG A 107 -14.84 11.35 6.92
N VAL A 108 -15.60 11.89 5.98
CA VAL A 108 -15.80 11.41 4.61
C VAL A 108 -15.43 12.56 3.68
N THR A 109 -14.78 12.28 2.55
CA THR A 109 -14.49 13.33 1.56
C THR A 109 -15.66 13.50 0.59
N LYS A 110 -15.91 14.73 0.13
CA LYS A 110 -16.94 15.03 -0.88
C LYS A 110 -16.78 14.16 -2.14
N THR A 111 -15.55 13.97 -2.60
CA THR A 111 -15.22 13.18 -3.80
C THR A 111 -15.61 11.72 -3.65
N LEU A 112 -15.36 11.12 -2.47
CA LEU A 112 -15.76 9.75 -2.19
C LEU A 112 -17.29 9.63 -2.16
N LEU A 113 -17.97 10.55 -1.48
CA LEU A 113 -19.44 10.54 -1.40
C LEU A 113 -20.09 10.68 -2.78
N LEU A 114 -19.64 11.64 -3.60
CA LEU A 114 -20.14 11.84 -4.95
C LEU A 114 -19.85 10.67 -5.89
N ARG A 115 -18.66 10.06 -5.79
CA ARG A 115 -18.33 8.86 -6.57
C ARG A 115 -19.31 7.73 -6.26
N ILE A 116 -19.56 7.46 -4.98
CA ILE A 116 -20.51 6.44 -4.54
C ILE A 116 -21.92 6.79 -5.05
N PHE A 117 -22.34 8.04 -4.94
CA PHE A 117 -23.64 8.50 -5.43
C PHE A 117 -23.80 8.33 -6.96
N HIS A 118 -22.80 8.71 -7.75
CA HIS A 118 -22.84 8.53 -9.21
C HIS A 118 -22.84 7.05 -9.62
N ASP A 119 -22.08 6.21 -8.91
CA ASP A 119 -22.08 4.77 -9.15
C ASP A 119 -23.47 4.18 -8.84
N ILE A 120 -24.13 4.61 -7.75
CA ILE A 120 -25.53 4.27 -7.44
C ILE A 120 -26.47 4.68 -8.57
N CYS A 121 -26.37 5.93 -9.02
CA CYS A 121 -27.23 6.48 -10.07
C CYS A 121 -27.08 5.73 -11.41
N ARG A 122 -25.87 5.21 -11.71
CA ARG A 122 -25.62 4.40 -12.92
C ARG A 122 -26.22 3.00 -12.84
N THR A 123 -26.27 2.40 -11.65
CA THR A 123 -26.76 1.01 -11.47
C THR A 123 -28.28 0.87 -11.37
N GLY A 124 -28.99 1.95 -11.04
CA GLY A 124 -30.45 2.05 -11.22
C GLY A 124 -31.34 1.87 -9.98
N TYR A 125 -30.91 1.25 -8.87
CA TYR A 125 -31.75 1.13 -7.66
C TYR A 125 -30.90 0.98 -6.38
N PRO A 126 -30.71 2.04 -5.56
CA PRO A 126 -30.04 1.90 -4.27
C PRO A 126 -30.91 1.10 -3.30
N SER A 127 -30.30 0.16 -2.57
CA SER A 127 -31.01 -0.47 -1.44
C SER A 127 -31.30 0.56 -0.34
N GLY A 128 -32.35 0.35 0.46
CA GLY A 128 -32.69 1.29 1.55
C GLY A 128 -31.51 1.57 2.49
N ASN A 129 -30.68 0.57 2.80
CA ASN A 129 -29.48 0.78 3.62
C ASN A 129 -28.42 1.67 2.94
N GLN A 130 -28.30 1.60 1.61
CA GLN A 130 -27.38 2.46 0.85
C GLN A 130 -27.88 3.91 0.81
N ALA A 131 -29.18 4.11 0.55
CA ALA A 131 -29.81 5.43 0.63
C ALA A 131 -29.66 6.02 2.04
N LEU A 132 -29.87 5.22 3.08
CA LEU A 132 -29.72 5.63 4.47
C LEU A 132 -28.28 6.04 4.82
N LEU A 133 -27.27 5.31 4.31
CA LEU A 133 -25.87 5.67 4.54
C LEU A 133 -25.53 6.99 3.83
N LEU A 134 -25.89 7.13 2.55
CA LEU A 134 -25.62 8.34 1.78
C LEU A 134 -26.18 9.58 2.47
N LEU A 135 -27.45 9.52 2.88
CA LEU A 135 -28.10 10.62 3.58
C LEU A 135 -27.34 10.94 4.86
N ARG A 136 -27.06 9.95 5.73
CA ARG A 136 -26.32 10.16 6.99
C ARG A 136 -24.91 10.72 6.79
N SER A 137 -24.28 10.43 5.66
CA SER A 137 -22.96 10.95 5.32
C SER A 137 -22.96 12.41 4.88
N CYS A 138 -24.10 13.00 4.53
CA CYS A 138 -24.22 14.41 4.15
C CYS A 138 -24.26 15.39 5.34
N GLY A 139 -24.14 14.90 6.58
CA GLY A 139 -24.20 15.71 7.80
C GLY A 139 -22.82 16.08 8.35
N SER A 140 -22.63 15.86 9.66
CA SER A 140 -21.39 16.21 10.39
C SER A 140 -20.12 15.46 9.98
N LEU A 141 -20.22 14.52 9.03
CA LEU A 141 -19.09 13.72 8.52
C LEU A 141 -18.32 14.40 7.39
N LEU A 142 -18.79 15.56 6.89
CA LEU A 142 -18.15 16.34 5.83
C LEU A 142 -17.57 17.66 6.35
N PRO A 143 -16.67 17.68 7.36
CA PRO A 143 -16.18 18.93 7.96
C PRO A 143 -15.56 19.91 6.95
N GLU A 144 -15.06 19.36 5.82
CA GLU A 144 -14.45 20.10 4.71
C GLU A 144 -15.45 20.85 3.81
N VAL A 145 -16.75 20.54 3.88
CA VAL A 145 -17.76 21.12 3.00
C VAL A 145 -18.58 22.17 3.77
N PRO A 146 -18.86 23.37 3.21
CA PRO A 146 -19.74 24.36 3.81
C PRO A 146 -21.16 23.85 4.05
N LEU A 147 -21.86 24.40 5.06
CA LEU A 147 -23.22 23.96 5.42
C LEU A 147 -24.22 24.06 4.25
N ALA A 148 -24.18 25.17 3.50
CA ALA A 148 -25.05 25.38 2.34
C ALA A 148 -24.86 24.28 1.27
N GLU A 149 -23.62 23.94 0.98
CA GLU A 149 -23.28 22.91 0.00
C GLU A 149 -23.61 21.50 0.51
N ARG A 150 -23.45 21.22 1.81
CA ARG A 150 -23.91 19.95 2.40
C ARG A 150 -25.42 19.77 2.28
N ILE A 151 -26.19 20.84 2.43
CA ILE A 151 -27.65 20.81 2.25
C ILE A 151 -28.00 20.55 0.79
N GLU A 152 -27.36 21.27 -0.13
CA GLU A 152 -27.55 21.08 -1.57
C GLU A 152 -27.25 19.64 -1.97
N LEU A 153 -26.12 19.07 -1.53
CA LEU A 153 -25.78 17.67 -1.73
C LEU A 153 -26.83 16.72 -1.13
N SER A 154 -27.29 16.99 0.11
CA SER A 154 -28.31 16.18 0.77
C SER A 154 -29.64 16.21 0.01
N GLN A 155 -30.03 17.35 -0.55
CA GLN A 155 -31.25 17.53 -1.34
C GLN A 155 -31.12 16.88 -2.72
N GLN A 156 -30.02 17.13 -3.44
CA GLN A 156 -29.74 16.49 -4.72
C GLN A 156 -29.76 14.97 -4.61
N ILE A 157 -29.13 14.43 -3.55
CA ILE A 157 -29.16 13.00 -3.27
C ILE A 157 -30.59 12.56 -2.97
N TRP A 158 -31.33 13.27 -2.11
CA TRP A 158 -32.71 12.91 -1.78
C TRP A 158 -33.65 12.92 -3.00
N ASP A 159 -33.61 13.96 -3.83
CA ASP A 159 -34.49 14.10 -5.00
C ASP A 159 -34.16 13.04 -6.04
N LYS A 160 -32.87 12.79 -6.29
CA LYS A 160 -32.47 11.73 -7.21
C LYS A 160 -32.86 10.34 -6.70
N LEU A 161 -32.76 10.12 -5.40
CA LEU A 161 -33.24 8.91 -4.76
C LEU A 161 -34.77 8.78 -4.98
N GLN A 162 -35.57 9.84 -4.83
CA GLN A 162 -37.02 9.80 -5.09
C GLN A 162 -37.35 9.48 -6.55
N GLU A 163 -36.62 10.05 -7.52
CA GLU A 163 -36.78 9.76 -8.96
C GLU A 163 -36.57 8.28 -9.31
N LEU A 164 -35.68 7.59 -8.59
CA LEU A 164 -35.36 6.17 -8.81
C LEU A 164 -36.44 5.21 -8.27
N GLY A 165 -37.52 5.71 -7.68
CA GLY A 165 -38.72 4.92 -7.37
C GLY A 165 -38.60 3.97 -6.17
N THR A 166 -37.65 4.19 -5.27
CA THR A 166 -37.45 3.38 -4.05
C THR A 166 -38.46 3.72 -2.95
N THR A 167 -39.03 2.71 -2.29
CA THR A 167 -39.92 2.89 -1.14
C THR A 167 -39.14 3.23 0.12
N TYR A 168 -39.39 4.40 0.71
CA TYR A 168 -38.69 4.86 1.91
C TYR A 168 -39.47 4.59 3.18
N ASP A 169 -38.79 4.03 4.17
CA ASP A 169 -39.32 3.88 5.53
C ASP A 169 -39.09 5.14 6.39
N VAL A 170 -39.64 5.10 7.61
CA VAL A 170 -39.46 6.13 8.63
C VAL A 170 -37.97 6.41 8.93
N SER A 171 -37.08 5.41 8.77
CA SER A 171 -35.65 5.53 9.05
C SER A 171 -34.94 6.48 8.08
N HIS A 172 -35.36 6.52 6.81
CA HIS A 172 -34.81 7.43 5.79
C HIS A 172 -35.20 8.88 6.05
N TYR A 173 -36.50 9.14 6.32
CA TYR A 173 -36.99 10.46 6.69
C TYR A 173 -36.32 10.96 7.97
N ASN A 174 -36.16 10.07 8.95
CA ASN A 174 -35.42 10.37 10.15
C ASN A 174 -33.95 10.73 9.81
N ALA A 175 -33.26 9.98 8.96
CA ALA A 175 -31.89 10.33 8.55
C ALA A 175 -31.80 11.70 7.87
N LEU A 176 -32.78 12.03 7.02
CA LEU A 176 -32.89 13.35 6.40
C LEU A 176 -33.12 14.47 7.44
N LEU A 177 -34.01 14.25 8.42
CA LEU A 177 -34.19 15.20 9.52
C LEU A 177 -32.90 15.40 10.31
N LYS A 178 -32.15 14.31 10.55
CA LYS A 178 -30.87 14.41 11.26
C LYS A 178 -29.87 15.23 10.46
N THR A 179 -29.80 15.06 9.13
CA THR A 179 -28.86 15.82 8.29
C THR A 179 -29.26 17.27 8.15
N TYR A 180 -30.56 17.57 8.10
CA TYR A 180 -31.07 18.94 8.17
C TYR A 180 -30.68 19.64 9.47
N LEU A 181 -30.86 18.98 10.61
CA LEU A 181 -30.41 19.51 11.91
C LEU A 181 -28.89 19.73 11.95
N GLN A 182 -28.11 18.73 11.53
CA GLN A 182 -26.64 18.81 11.52
C GLN A 182 -26.08 19.87 10.55
N ASN A 183 -26.85 20.24 9.53
CA ASN A 183 -26.47 21.25 8.56
C ASN A 183 -27.14 22.60 8.82
N GLU A 184 -27.85 22.76 9.94
CA GLU A 184 -28.56 23.99 10.32
C GLU A 184 -29.58 24.46 9.25
N PHE A 185 -30.17 23.50 8.52
CA PHE A 185 -31.16 23.80 7.50
C PHE A 185 -32.48 24.21 8.15
N ARG A 186 -33.00 25.38 7.75
CA ARG A 186 -34.31 25.84 8.18
C ARG A 186 -35.40 25.21 7.34
N PHE A 187 -36.30 24.47 8.00
CA PHE A 187 -37.48 23.88 7.39
C PHE A 187 -38.65 23.97 8.36
N SER A 188 -39.87 23.91 7.83
CA SER A 188 -41.09 23.86 8.63
C SER A 188 -41.33 22.42 9.12
N PRO A 189 -41.34 22.17 10.44
CA PRO A 189 -41.59 20.83 10.97
C PRO A 189 -42.98 20.30 10.63
N THR A 190 -43.99 21.18 10.49
CA THR A 190 -45.34 20.80 10.04
C THR A 190 -45.37 20.38 8.58
N ASP A 191 -44.64 21.08 7.71
CA ASP A 191 -44.56 20.71 6.28
C ASP A 191 -43.79 19.40 6.10
N PHE A 192 -42.83 19.12 6.98
CA PHE A 192 -42.14 17.83 6.98
C PHE A 192 -43.08 16.68 7.39
N LEU A 193 -43.97 16.91 8.37
CA LEU A 193 -44.99 15.93 8.76
C LEU A 193 -45.98 15.67 7.63
N THR A 194 -46.49 16.70 6.95
CA THR A 194 -47.39 16.52 5.80
C THR A 194 -46.69 15.80 4.63
N LYS A 195 -45.37 16.03 4.44
CA LYS A 195 -44.55 15.29 3.48
C LYS A 195 -44.41 13.79 3.84
N MET A 196 -44.36 13.44 5.12
CA MET A 196 -44.36 12.04 5.55
C MET A 196 -45.75 11.40 5.41
N GLU A 197 -46.81 12.12 5.78
CA GLU A 197 -48.19 11.64 5.66
C GLU A 197 -48.61 11.40 4.22
N SER A 198 -48.27 12.32 3.31
CA SER A 198 -48.52 12.16 1.86
C SER A 198 -47.76 10.99 1.25
N ALA A 199 -46.65 10.58 1.85
CA ALA A 199 -45.90 9.37 1.49
C ALA A 199 -46.42 8.10 2.20
N ASN A 200 -47.52 8.17 2.96
CA ASN A 200 -48.06 7.09 3.80
C ASN A 200 -47.07 6.55 4.85
N VAL A 201 -46.18 7.41 5.38
CA VAL A 201 -45.17 7.04 6.38
C VAL A 201 -45.53 7.66 7.74
N GLN A 202 -45.81 6.82 8.73
CA GLN A 202 -46.18 7.25 10.09
C GLN A 202 -44.96 7.75 10.90
N PRO A 203 -44.99 8.97 11.46
CA PRO A 203 -43.94 9.47 12.36
C PRO A 203 -43.79 8.59 13.62
N ASN A 204 -42.54 8.37 14.06
CA ASN A 204 -42.24 7.64 15.29
C ASN A 204 -41.65 8.55 16.37
N ARG A 205 -41.34 7.99 17.55
CA ARG A 205 -40.71 8.72 18.66
C ARG A 205 -39.49 9.54 18.22
N VAL A 206 -38.61 8.95 17.40
CA VAL A 206 -37.37 9.60 16.93
C VAL A 206 -37.68 10.76 15.99
N THR A 207 -38.74 10.65 15.18
CA THR A 207 -39.23 11.74 14.32
C THR A 207 -39.64 12.94 15.17
N TYR A 208 -40.54 12.73 16.15
CA TYR A 208 -41.01 13.81 17.03
C TYR A 208 -39.87 14.45 17.82
N GLN A 209 -38.93 13.66 18.34
CA GLN A 209 -37.73 14.18 19.02
C GLN A 209 -36.92 15.13 18.13
N ARG A 210 -36.74 14.81 16.84
CA ARG A 210 -36.00 15.65 15.89
C ARG A 210 -36.77 16.90 15.48
N LEU A 211 -38.09 16.82 15.38
CA LEU A 211 -38.93 17.98 15.11
C LEU A 211 -38.94 18.95 16.30
N ILE A 212 -38.98 18.44 17.53
CA ILE A 212 -38.78 19.26 18.75
C ILE A 212 -37.42 19.93 18.70
N ALA A 213 -36.34 19.18 18.42
CA ALA A 213 -35.01 19.76 18.27
C ALA A 213 -34.99 20.85 17.19
N ALA A 214 -35.65 20.66 16.05
CA ALA A 214 -35.71 21.66 14.98
C ALA A 214 -36.37 22.98 15.44
N TYR A 215 -37.49 22.90 16.17
CA TYR A 215 -38.13 24.08 16.76
C TYR A 215 -37.22 24.77 17.79
N CYS A 216 -36.61 23.98 18.68
CA CYS A 216 -35.67 24.48 19.68
C CYS A 216 -34.44 25.16 19.07
N GLU A 217 -33.89 24.65 17.96
CA GLU A 217 -32.75 25.27 17.29
C GLU A 217 -33.06 26.69 16.78
N VAL A 218 -34.32 26.97 16.46
CA VAL A 218 -34.79 28.30 16.03
C VAL A 218 -35.27 29.16 17.22
N GLY A 219 -35.33 28.59 18.43
CA GLY A 219 -35.84 29.25 19.64
C GLY A 219 -37.37 29.27 19.77
N ASP A 220 -38.09 28.48 18.96
CA ASP A 220 -39.56 28.39 19.01
C ASP A 220 -40.01 27.36 20.05
N ILE A 221 -40.12 27.79 21.30
CA ILE A 221 -40.55 26.96 22.43
C ILE A 221 -42.03 26.57 22.36
N GLU A 222 -42.88 27.40 21.76
CA GLU A 222 -44.31 27.13 21.63
C GLU A 222 -44.56 25.98 20.64
N GLY A 223 -43.89 26.02 19.48
CA GLY A 223 -43.88 24.93 18.51
C GLY A 223 -43.33 23.63 19.09
N ALA A 224 -42.21 23.71 19.81
CA ALA A 224 -41.61 22.55 20.51
C ALA A 224 -42.57 21.95 21.55
N SER A 225 -43.26 22.78 22.33
CA SER A 225 -44.23 22.35 23.34
C SER A 225 -45.47 21.70 22.72
N THR A 226 -45.92 22.19 21.56
CA THR A 226 -47.03 21.61 20.82
C THR A 226 -46.71 20.18 20.36
N ILE A 227 -45.53 19.98 19.77
CA ILE A 227 -45.07 18.63 19.37
C ILE A 227 -44.85 17.72 20.58
N LEU A 228 -44.33 18.25 21.69
CA LEU A 228 -44.19 17.51 22.94
C LEU A 228 -45.56 17.06 23.49
N GLY A 229 -46.58 17.92 23.39
CA GLY A 229 -47.97 17.60 23.73
C GLY A 229 -48.53 16.47 22.86
N PHE A 230 -48.29 16.51 21.55
CA PHE A 230 -48.65 15.39 20.66
C PHE A 230 -47.94 14.09 21.05
N MET A 231 -46.65 14.17 21.41
CA MET A 231 -45.88 13.00 21.85
C MET A 231 -46.46 12.38 23.13
N LYS A 232 -46.89 13.22 24.09
CA LYS A 232 -47.60 12.78 25.31
C LYS A 232 -48.97 12.18 24.98
N SER A 233 -49.75 12.79 24.09
CA SER A 233 -51.09 12.30 23.72
C SER A 233 -51.09 10.93 23.03
N LYS A 234 -49.94 10.55 22.45
CA LYS A 234 -49.71 9.24 21.82
C LYS A 234 -49.01 8.25 22.75
N ASP A 235 -48.91 8.56 24.05
CA ASP A 235 -48.24 7.77 25.08
C ASP A 235 -46.79 7.40 24.72
N LEU A 236 -46.10 8.27 23.97
CA LEU A 236 -44.70 8.05 23.59
C LEU A 236 -43.77 8.55 24.72
N PRO A 237 -42.77 7.74 25.14
CA PRO A 237 -41.92 8.09 26.28
C PRO A 237 -41.01 9.26 25.96
N ILE A 238 -40.97 10.24 26.87
CA ILE A 238 -40.04 11.37 26.84
C ILE A 238 -38.67 10.88 27.30
N THR A 239 -37.63 11.22 26.56
CA THR A 239 -36.24 10.79 26.81
C THR A 239 -35.36 11.98 27.14
N GLU A 240 -34.17 11.73 27.70
CA GLU A 240 -33.12 12.74 27.93
C GLU A 240 -32.91 13.68 26.73
N ALA A 241 -32.82 13.14 25.50
CA ALA A 241 -32.62 13.94 24.29
C ALA A 241 -33.67 15.04 24.04
N VAL A 242 -34.91 14.87 24.51
CA VAL A 242 -35.96 15.89 24.42
C VAL A 242 -35.66 17.04 25.36
N PHE A 243 -35.28 16.73 26.60
CA PHE A 243 -34.89 17.73 27.58
C PHE A 243 -33.64 18.49 27.15
N ASN A 244 -32.63 17.80 26.60
CA ASN A 244 -31.43 18.44 26.05
C ASN A 244 -31.78 19.43 24.93
N SER A 245 -32.71 19.07 24.04
CA SER A 245 -33.21 19.97 23.00
C SER A 245 -33.95 21.17 23.59
N LEU A 246 -34.74 20.99 24.65
CA LEU A 246 -35.43 22.08 25.35
C LEU A 246 -34.45 23.03 26.04
N VAL A 247 -33.35 22.53 26.62
CA VAL A 247 -32.27 23.38 27.18
C VAL A 247 -31.76 24.34 26.11
N THR A 248 -31.39 23.81 24.94
CA THR A 248 -30.96 24.63 23.80
C THR A 248 -32.05 25.59 23.33
N GLY A 249 -33.30 25.14 23.30
CA GLY A 249 -34.44 25.96 22.88
C GLY A 249 -34.69 27.16 23.79
N HIS A 250 -34.74 26.94 25.11
CA HIS A 250 -34.99 28.02 26.07
C HIS A 250 -33.83 29.02 26.07
N ALA A 251 -32.60 28.53 25.98
CA ALA A 251 -31.41 29.36 25.87
C ALA A 251 -31.44 30.27 24.64
N ARG A 252 -31.83 29.74 23.47
CA ARG A 252 -31.93 30.49 22.21
C ARG A 252 -33.13 31.42 22.15
N ALA A 253 -34.20 31.11 22.88
CA ALA A 253 -35.31 32.03 23.15
C ALA A 253 -34.91 33.18 24.10
N GLY A 254 -33.71 33.13 24.68
CA GLY A 254 -33.19 34.14 25.61
C GLY A 254 -33.46 33.85 27.09
N ASP A 255 -34.18 32.77 27.40
CA ASP A 255 -34.61 32.38 28.75
C ASP A 255 -33.64 31.36 29.38
N MET A 256 -32.58 31.87 30.03
CA MET A 256 -31.57 31.01 30.69
C MET A 256 -32.07 30.38 31.97
N ASP A 257 -32.94 31.07 32.70
CA ASP A 257 -33.45 30.60 33.98
C ASP A 257 -34.26 29.32 33.77
N SER A 258 -35.08 29.28 32.73
CA SER A 258 -35.77 28.04 32.32
C SER A 258 -34.82 26.98 31.77
N ALA A 259 -33.78 27.37 31.02
CA ALA A 259 -32.80 26.42 30.49
C ALA A 259 -32.05 25.68 31.61
N GLU A 260 -31.66 26.37 32.68
CA GLU A 260 -31.05 25.79 33.88
C GLU A 260 -32.08 25.01 34.72
N GLY A 261 -33.30 25.53 34.81
CA GLY A 261 -34.43 24.91 35.51
C GLY A 261 -34.81 23.52 34.98
N ILE A 262 -34.48 23.21 33.71
CA ILE A 262 -34.75 21.89 33.11
C ILE A 262 -34.06 20.75 33.86
N LEU A 263 -32.88 20.96 34.47
CA LEU A 263 -32.23 19.92 35.29
C LEU A 263 -33.12 19.48 36.47
N SER A 264 -33.83 20.43 37.09
CA SER A 264 -34.77 20.15 38.17
C SER A 264 -36.02 19.45 37.65
N VAL A 265 -36.51 19.82 36.45
CA VAL A 265 -37.65 19.17 35.80
C VAL A 265 -37.33 17.73 35.41
N MET A 266 -36.12 17.46 34.92
CA MET A 266 -35.64 16.11 34.60
C MET A 266 -35.64 15.21 35.84
N LYS A 267 -35.08 15.70 36.96
CA LYS A 267 -35.09 14.99 38.24
C LYS A 267 -36.53 14.73 38.74
N GLY A 268 -37.41 15.73 38.62
CA GLY A 268 -38.83 15.58 38.96
C GLY A 268 -39.58 14.57 38.08
N ALA A 269 -39.14 14.38 36.83
CA ALA A 269 -39.65 13.37 35.91
C ALA A 269 -38.98 11.99 36.07
N GLY A 270 -38.07 11.82 37.04
CA GLY A 270 -37.34 10.58 37.28
C GLY A 270 -36.27 10.26 36.23
N ILE A 271 -35.77 11.27 35.50
CA ILE A 271 -34.72 11.13 34.49
C ILE A 271 -33.47 11.84 35.01
N GLU A 272 -32.38 11.09 35.21
CA GLU A 272 -31.12 11.67 35.69
C GLU A 272 -30.36 12.39 34.56
N PRO A 273 -29.77 13.58 34.81
CA PRO A 273 -28.93 14.27 33.85
C PRO A 273 -27.67 13.48 33.50
N GLY A 274 -27.50 13.13 32.23
CA GLY A 274 -26.31 12.45 31.71
C GLY A 274 -25.27 13.41 31.10
N PRO A 275 -24.17 12.87 30.55
CA PRO A 275 -23.11 13.65 29.89
C PRO A 275 -23.64 14.57 28.77
N ASP A 276 -24.58 14.08 27.97
CA ASP A 276 -25.19 14.84 26.86
C ASP A 276 -26.01 16.05 27.38
N THR A 277 -26.58 15.94 28.58
CA THR A 277 -27.32 17.04 29.24
C THR A 277 -26.38 18.16 29.64
N TYR A 278 -25.27 17.82 30.33
CA TYR A 278 -24.25 18.80 30.72
C TYR A 278 -23.54 19.41 29.51
N LEU A 279 -23.27 18.62 28.45
CA LEU A 279 -22.75 19.14 27.18
C LEU A 279 -23.70 20.16 26.54
N SER A 280 -25.01 19.93 26.61
CA SER A 280 -26.00 20.89 26.08
C SER A 280 -25.96 22.22 26.84
N LEU A 281 -25.82 22.18 28.17
CA LEU A 281 -25.62 23.36 29.00
C LEU A 281 -24.29 24.07 28.72
N LEU A 282 -23.19 23.32 28.61
CA LEU A 282 -21.87 23.86 28.27
C LEU A 282 -21.88 24.56 26.91
N ASN A 283 -22.54 23.98 25.90
CA ASN A 283 -22.70 24.61 24.58
C ASN A 283 -23.55 25.89 24.66
N VAL A 284 -24.62 25.90 25.45
CA VAL A 284 -25.44 27.08 25.68
C VAL A 284 -24.64 28.20 26.37
N TYR A 285 -23.85 27.89 27.40
CA TYR A 285 -23.00 28.88 28.05
C TYR A 285 -21.89 29.36 27.12
N ALA A 286 -21.36 28.48 26.26
CA ALA A 286 -20.41 28.83 25.22
C ALA A 286 -21.00 29.77 24.17
N GLU A 287 -22.24 29.55 23.73
CA GLU A 287 -22.97 30.46 22.83
C GLU A 287 -23.16 31.86 23.45
N LYS A 288 -23.19 31.98 24.78
CA LYS A 288 -23.30 33.26 25.51
C LYS A 288 -21.97 33.86 25.98
N GLY A 289 -20.88 33.09 25.94
CA GLY A 289 -19.57 33.50 26.45
C GLY A 289 -19.43 33.53 27.98
N ASP A 290 -20.30 32.83 28.73
CA ASP A 290 -20.23 32.78 30.19
C ASP A 290 -19.21 31.73 30.68
N ILE A 291 -17.94 32.12 30.72
CA ILE A 291 -16.83 31.24 31.13
C ILE A 291 -16.93 30.80 32.60
N ALA A 292 -17.53 31.63 33.47
CA ALA A 292 -17.66 31.31 34.89
C ALA A 292 -18.61 30.13 35.08
N LYS A 293 -19.76 30.14 34.41
CA LYS A 293 -20.70 29.00 34.41
C LYS A 293 -20.15 27.77 33.70
N ILE A 294 -19.35 27.94 32.64
CA ILE A 294 -18.65 26.82 32.00
C ILE A 294 -17.72 26.12 33.00
N LYS A 295 -16.87 26.86 33.72
CA LYS A 295 -15.96 26.30 34.75
C LYS A 295 -16.73 25.63 35.88
N GLN A 296 -17.74 26.31 36.41
CA GLN A 296 -18.60 25.75 37.44
C GLN A 296 -19.24 24.42 36.98
N THR A 297 -19.73 24.37 35.73
CA THR A 297 -20.35 23.16 35.19
C THR A 297 -19.33 22.04 35.00
N LEU A 298 -18.10 22.34 34.53
CA LEU A 298 -17.02 21.36 34.44
C LEU A 298 -16.65 20.80 35.83
N GLU A 299 -16.54 21.65 36.86
CA GLU A 299 -16.32 21.21 38.23
C GLU A 299 -17.49 20.35 38.76
N THR A 300 -18.74 20.68 38.43
CA THR A 300 -19.89 19.83 38.83
C THR A 300 -19.86 18.46 38.17
N VAL A 301 -19.39 18.38 36.91
CA VAL A 301 -19.24 17.13 36.16
C VAL A 301 -18.13 16.27 36.76
N GLU A 302 -17.00 16.88 37.13
CA GLU A 302 -15.89 16.20 37.81
C GLU A 302 -16.30 15.67 39.18
N ASN A 303 -17.01 16.47 39.98
CA ASN A 303 -17.50 16.07 41.30
C ASN A 303 -18.58 14.98 41.24
N ALA A 304 -19.33 14.90 40.15
CA ALA A 304 -20.36 13.88 39.93
C ALA A 304 -19.81 12.58 39.29
N ASP A 305 -18.49 12.49 39.07
CA ASP A 305 -17.80 11.37 38.38
C ASP A 305 -18.37 11.08 36.97
N ILE A 306 -18.82 12.14 36.28
CA ILE A 306 -19.35 12.08 34.92
C ILE A 306 -18.20 12.34 33.94
N LEU A 307 -17.93 11.38 33.04
CA LEU A 307 -16.83 11.48 32.09
C LEU A 307 -17.26 12.19 30.79
N LEU A 308 -16.88 13.46 30.62
CA LEU A 308 -16.91 14.14 29.31
C LEU A 308 -15.71 13.72 28.46
N MET A 309 -15.95 13.37 27.20
CA MET A 309 -14.90 13.00 26.26
C MET A 309 -14.27 14.26 25.65
N ASP A 310 -13.02 14.16 25.17
CA ASP A 310 -12.35 15.29 24.48
C ASP A 310 -13.17 15.81 23.28
N ARG A 311 -13.91 14.91 22.61
CA ARG A 311 -14.82 15.26 21.51
C ARG A 311 -15.94 16.21 21.95
N ASP A 312 -16.42 16.06 23.18
CA ASP A 312 -17.49 16.88 23.73
C ASP A 312 -16.96 18.28 24.05
N LEU A 313 -15.75 18.36 24.62
CA LEU A 313 -15.04 19.63 24.84
C LEU A 313 -14.68 20.34 23.52
N MET A 314 -14.28 19.60 22.48
CA MET A 314 -14.05 20.16 21.14
C MET A 314 -15.32 20.76 20.53
N GLN A 315 -16.49 20.20 20.84
CA GLN A 315 -17.77 20.78 20.43
C GLN A 315 -18.05 22.09 21.17
N VAL A 316 -17.71 22.19 22.45
CA VAL A 316 -17.77 23.45 23.22
C VAL A 316 -16.83 24.50 22.63
N VAL A 317 -15.60 24.13 22.25
CA VAL A 317 -14.65 25.02 21.55
C VAL A 317 -15.24 25.52 20.23
N PHE A 318 -15.87 24.66 19.46
CA PHE A 318 -16.54 25.06 18.22
C PHE A 318 -17.66 26.08 18.48
N SER A 319 -18.51 25.84 19.49
CA SER A 319 -19.60 26.74 19.88
C SER A 319 -19.10 28.10 20.36
N LEU A 320 -18.05 28.13 21.22
CA LEU A 320 -17.39 29.37 21.68
C LEU A 320 -16.87 30.20 20.50
N THR A 321 -16.25 29.52 19.54
CA THR A 321 -15.65 30.19 18.38
C THR A 321 -16.71 30.74 17.44
N LYS A 322 -17.78 29.97 17.18
CA LYS A 322 -18.95 30.40 16.39
C LYS A 322 -19.64 31.63 16.99
N ALA A 323 -19.67 31.73 18.32
CA ALA A 323 -20.22 32.87 19.05
C ALA A 323 -19.23 34.05 19.20
N SER A 324 -18.06 34.00 18.55
CA SER A 324 -17.00 35.03 18.63
C SER A 324 -16.35 35.20 20.02
N HIS A 325 -16.45 34.19 20.90
CA HIS A 325 -15.83 34.16 22.23
C HIS A 325 -14.51 33.37 22.24
N GLN A 326 -13.68 33.56 21.20
CA GLN A 326 -12.44 32.80 20.98
C GLN A 326 -11.36 32.96 22.07
N GLN A 327 -11.43 34.03 22.86
CA GLN A 327 -10.50 34.30 23.98
C GLN A 327 -10.52 33.21 25.06
N HIS A 328 -11.62 32.46 25.21
CA HIS A 328 -11.77 31.42 26.22
C HIS A 328 -11.38 30.02 25.72
N VAL A 329 -11.03 29.88 24.44
CA VAL A 329 -10.68 28.58 23.84
C VAL A 329 -9.46 27.91 24.50
N PRO A 330 -8.35 28.61 24.78
CA PRO A 330 -7.18 27.99 25.42
C PRO A 330 -7.52 27.35 26.77
N GLU A 331 -8.37 28.01 27.57
CA GLU A 331 -8.79 27.49 28.88
C GLU A 331 -9.53 26.16 28.76
N ILE A 332 -10.37 25.98 27.73
CA ILE A 332 -11.08 24.71 27.51
C ILE A 332 -10.15 23.62 26.95
N VAL A 333 -9.18 24.00 26.13
CA VAL A 333 -8.19 23.07 25.57
C VAL A 333 -7.29 22.48 26.67
N GLU A 334 -6.98 23.23 27.72
CA GLU A 334 -6.23 22.73 28.89
C GLU A 334 -6.94 21.61 29.65
N HIS A 335 -8.29 21.56 29.60
CA HIS A 335 -9.08 20.51 30.25
C HIS A 335 -9.18 19.21 29.43
N MET A 336 -8.58 19.15 28.23
CA MET A 336 -8.62 17.97 27.37
C MET A 336 -7.61 16.90 27.85
N ARG A 337 -8.06 15.65 27.93
CA ARG A 337 -7.31 14.50 28.48
C ARG A 337 -6.46 13.76 27.44
N HIS A 338 -6.55 14.15 26.17
CA HIS A 338 -5.77 13.64 25.05
C HIS A 338 -5.89 12.12 24.86
N GLU A 339 -7.13 11.61 24.92
CA GLU A 339 -7.43 10.18 24.83
C GLU A 339 -7.26 9.60 23.41
N ARG A 340 -7.32 8.26 23.28
CA ARG A 340 -7.20 7.57 21.98
C ARG A 340 -8.27 8.06 21.00
N GLY A 341 -7.84 8.73 19.93
CA GLY A 341 -8.73 9.32 18.91
C GLY A 341 -8.78 10.85 18.94
N TYR A 342 -8.11 11.48 19.91
CA TYR A 342 -7.97 12.93 20.02
C TYR A 342 -7.47 13.59 18.73
N VAL A 343 -6.36 13.11 18.15
CA VAL A 343 -5.74 13.73 16.95
C VAL A 343 -6.71 13.78 15.75
N PRO A 344 -7.35 12.68 15.32
CA PRO A 344 -8.37 12.74 14.27
C PRO A 344 -9.52 13.71 14.57
N ASP A 345 -9.99 13.74 15.82
CA ASP A 345 -11.13 14.57 16.20
C ASP A 345 -10.74 16.07 16.28
N ALA A 346 -9.51 16.39 16.72
CA ALA A 346 -8.92 17.72 16.69
C ALA A 346 -8.69 18.22 15.26
N MET A 347 -8.19 17.36 14.35
CA MET A 347 -8.08 17.70 12.93
C MET A 347 -9.44 18.03 12.32
N ASN A 348 -10.49 17.28 12.67
CA ASN A 348 -11.85 17.56 12.19
C ASN A 348 -12.40 18.88 12.74
N LEU A 349 -12.07 19.23 14.00
CA LEU A 349 -12.39 20.54 14.57
C LEU A 349 -11.71 21.66 13.78
N CYS A 350 -10.39 21.56 13.51
CA CYS A 350 -9.65 22.53 12.71
C CYS A 350 -10.29 22.71 11.31
N LEU A 351 -10.63 21.61 10.63
CA LEU A 351 -11.31 21.67 9.32
C LEU A 351 -12.65 22.38 9.41
N SER A 352 -13.46 22.07 10.44
CA SER A 352 -14.75 22.72 10.66
C SER A 352 -14.60 24.22 10.91
N LEU A 353 -13.65 24.63 11.76
CA LEU A 353 -13.38 26.04 12.07
C LEU A 353 -12.97 26.84 10.84
N ILE A 354 -12.07 26.30 9.99
CA ILE A 354 -11.70 26.92 8.72
C ILE A 354 -12.92 27.06 7.81
N THR A 355 -13.75 26.02 7.69
CA THR A 355 -14.99 26.06 6.88
C THR A 355 -15.92 27.19 7.32
N HIS A 356 -15.93 27.55 8.62
CA HIS A 356 -16.74 28.64 9.18
C HIS A 356 -16.03 30.01 9.19
N GLY A 357 -14.75 30.11 8.78
CA GLY A 357 -14.01 31.38 8.74
C GLY A 357 -13.26 31.74 10.01
N HIS A 358 -12.92 30.74 10.83
CA HIS A 358 -12.16 30.92 12.07
C HIS A 358 -10.79 30.22 11.97
N GLU A 359 -10.00 30.56 10.93
CA GLU A 359 -8.69 29.93 10.68
C GLU A 359 -7.64 30.20 11.77
N GLU A 360 -7.66 31.36 12.43
CA GLU A 360 -6.71 31.69 13.50
C GLU A 360 -6.91 30.80 14.72
N THR A 361 -8.16 30.61 15.15
CA THR A 361 -8.50 29.69 16.24
C THR A 361 -8.17 28.25 15.86
N ALA A 362 -8.44 27.86 14.60
CA ALA A 362 -8.07 26.54 14.10
C ALA A 362 -6.55 26.30 14.15
N PHE A 363 -5.75 27.34 13.89
CA PHE A 363 -4.30 27.30 13.98
C PHE A 363 -3.79 27.25 15.43
N SER A 364 -4.46 27.96 16.35
CA SER A 364 -4.19 27.86 17.78
C SER A 364 -4.44 26.44 18.31
N VAL A 365 -5.56 25.82 17.93
CA VAL A 365 -5.85 24.41 18.25
C VAL A 365 -4.80 23.49 17.61
N LEU A 366 -4.36 23.75 16.37
CA LEU A 366 -3.29 22.96 15.74
C LEU A 366 -1.99 22.99 16.56
N LYS A 367 -1.60 24.16 17.09
CA LYS A 367 -0.40 24.32 17.91
C LYS A 367 -0.50 23.59 19.26
N SER A 368 -1.70 23.42 19.83
CA SER A 368 -1.85 22.80 21.16
C SER A 368 -1.55 21.30 21.19
N PHE A 369 -1.69 20.59 20.06
CA PHE A 369 -1.52 19.13 20.01
C PHE A 369 -0.30 18.61 19.24
N THR A 370 0.55 19.52 18.74
CA THR A 370 1.79 19.16 18.07
C THR A 370 2.80 18.49 19.01
N GLY A 371 2.79 18.85 20.30
CA GLY A 371 3.67 18.28 21.33
C GLY A 371 3.51 16.77 21.58
N LEU A 372 2.32 16.20 21.34
CA LEU A 372 2.01 14.78 21.57
C LEU A 372 2.43 13.86 20.41
N LEU A 373 2.68 14.42 19.22
CA LEU A 373 3.01 13.64 18.03
C LEU A 373 4.53 13.39 17.89
N VAL A 374 5.35 14.24 18.51
CA VAL A 374 6.83 14.18 18.47
C VAL A 374 7.38 12.90 19.14
N GLU A 375 6.69 12.33 20.13
CA GLU A 375 7.11 11.09 20.80
C GLU A 375 6.82 9.80 19.99
N SER A 376 6.07 9.87 18.89
CA SER A 376 5.51 8.67 18.22
C SER A 376 6.12 8.31 16.86
N GLN A 377 6.97 9.16 16.28
CA GLN A 377 7.38 9.01 14.88
C GLN A 377 8.87 8.65 14.72
N THR A 378 9.08 7.59 13.92
CA THR A 378 10.37 7.13 13.42
C THR A 378 10.71 7.92 12.15
N SER A 379 11.80 8.69 12.21
CA SER A 379 12.72 9.12 11.14
C SER A 379 12.25 9.67 9.77
N ASP A 380 10.96 9.70 9.39
CA ASP A 380 10.56 10.23 8.06
C ASP A 380 9.38 11.25 8.08
N SER A 381 9.75 12.52 7.84
CA SER A 381 8.97 13.73 7.46
C SER A 381 8.21 14.57 8.53
N PRO A 382 8.49 15.89 8.64
CA PRO A 382 7.85 16.82 9.57
C PRO A 382 6.79 17.70 8.86
N ASP A 383 5.68 17.15 8.34
CA ASP A 383 4.70 17.95 7.58
C ASP A 383 3.25 17.86 8.13
N LEU A 384 3.08 18.06 9.44
CA LEU A 384 1.77 18.00 10.11
C LEU A 384 0.81 19.11 9.64
N GLY A 385 1.33 20.24 9.13
CA GLY A 385 0.55 21.37 8.63
C GLY A 385 -0.16 21.14 7.29
N ASN A 386 0.12 20.04 6.59
CA ASN A 386 -0.37 19.80 5.22
C ASN A 386 -1.91 19.78 5.10
N PHE A 387 -2.62 19.20 6.07
CA PHE A 387 -4.08 19.14 6.01
C PHE A 387 -4.71 20.54 6.22
N PHE A 388 -4.12 21.34 7.10
CA PHE A 388 -4.57 22.68 7.44
C PHE A 388 -4.39 23.63 6.25
N LEU A 389 -3.17 23.70 5.70
CA LEU A 389 -2.83 24.56 4.56
C LEU A 389 -3.64 24.20 3.31
N ARG A 390 -3.78 22.90 3.00
CA ARG A 390 -4.60 22.43 1.88
C ARG A 390 -6.06 22.87 2.01
N HIS A 391 -6.62 22.79 3.22
CA HIS A 391 -8.01 23.18 3.44
C HIS A 391 -8.21 24.70 3.39
N CYS A 392 -7.27 25.49 3.93
CA CYS A 392 -7.28 26.95 3.78
C CYS A 392 -7.23 27.37 2.30
N ALA A 393 -6.39 26.71 1.48
CA ALA A 393 -6.31 26.97 0.05
C ALA A 393 -7.61 26.58 -0.69
N ASN A 394 -8.21 25.43 -0.37
CA ASN A 394 -9.47 24.98 -0.97
C ASN A 394 -10.64 25.92 -0.64
N MET A 395 -10.66 26.48 0.58
CA MET A 395 -11.72 27.37 1.08
C MET A 395 -11.52 28.84 0.71
N ASP A 396 -10.53 29.16 -0.12
CA ASP A 396 -10.26 30.52 -0.62
C ASP A 396 -10.02 31.54 0.52
N LYS A 397 -9.29 31.13 1.56
CA LYS A 397 -8.97 32.01 2.69
C LYS A 397 -7.99 33.12 2.28
N PRO A 398 -8.02 34.28 2.96
CA PRO A 398 -7.15 35.41 2.64
C PRO A 398 -5.68 34.99 2.63
N VAL A 399 -4.97 35.38 1.57
CA VAL A 399 -3.59 34.96 1.30
C VAL A 399 -2.65 35.47 2.38
N GLU A 400 -2.93 36.65 2.93
CA GLU A 400 -2.17 37.28 4.00
C GLU A 400 -2.12 36.37 5.25
N ASN A 401 -3.27 35.81 5.64
CA ASN A 401 -3.37 34.90 6.77
C ASN A 401 -2.63 33.58 6.48
N ILE A 402 -2.79 33.04 5.26
CA ILE A 402 -2.12 31.80 4.84
C ILE A 402 -0.59 31.96 4.86
N VAL A 403 -0.07 33.07 4.37
CA VAL A 403 1.37 33.38 4.39
C VAL A 403 1.87 33.53 5.83
N GLY A 404 1.09 34.17 6.70
CA GLY A 404 1.36 34.23 8.15
C GLY A 404 1.48 32.83 8.77
N PHE A 405 0.50 31.95 8.52
CA PHE A 405 0.54 30.56 9.00
C PHE A 405 1.73 29.76 8.42
N CYS A 406 2.09 29.99 7.15
CA CYS A 406 3.24 29.34 6.53
C CYS A 406 4.56 29.73 7.22
N LYS A 407 4.72 31.02 7.57
CA LYS A 407 5.89 31.51 8.31
C LYS A 407 5.95 30.87 9.69
N ASP A 408 4.85 30.93 10.45
CA ASP A 408 4.75 30.32 11.78
C ASP A 408 5.04 28.81 11.79
N LEU A 409 4.57 28.06 10.79
CA LEU A 409 4.82 26.62 10.66
C LEU A 409 6.29 26.31 10.35
N LYS A 410 6.92 27.15 9.52
CA LYS A 410 8.35 27.05 9.18
C LYS A 410 9.22 27.39 10.39
N ASP A 411 8.90 28.47 11.09
CA ASP A 411 9.63 28.91 12.29
C ASP A 411 9.49 27.92 13.46
N SER A 412 8.34 27.25 13.56
CA SER A 412 8.10 26.21 14.57
C SER A 412 8.72 24.84 14.20
N GLY A 413 9.36 24.71 13.03
CA GLY A 413 9.93 23.44 12.55
C GLY A 413 8.90 22.35 12.21
N LEU A 414 7.62 22.72 12.05
CA LEU A 414 6.49 21.80 11.82
C LEU A 414 6.20 21.54 10.33
N HIS A 415 6.89 22.24 9.43
CA HIS A 415 6.80 22.05 7.99
C HIS A 415 8.09 22.51 7.29
N SER A 416 8.61 21.69 6.37
CA SER A 416 9.84 21.96 5.60
C SER A 416 9.73 23.12 4.57
N SER A 417 8.65 23.13 3.76
CA SER A 417 8.41 24.11 2.69
C SER A 417 6.93 24.51 2.51
N PRO A 418 6.30 25.15 3.51
CA PRO A 418 4.83 25.35 3.55
C PRO A 418 4.28 26.23 2.42
N LEU A 419 5.02 27.25 1.97
CA LEU A 419 4.58 28.11 0.85
C LEU A 419 4.52 27.37 -0.49
N GLN A 420 5.50 26.51 -0.78
CA GLN A 420 5.51 25.70 -2.02
C GLN A 420 4.37 24.69 -2.03
N PHE A 421 4.13 24.03 -0.88
CA PHE A 421 3.02 23.10 -0.71
C PHE A 421 1.66 23.79 -0.86
N THR A 422 1.50 24.97 -0.25
CA THR A 422 0.26 25.75 -0.36
C THR A 422 0.02 26.21 -1.80
N LEU A 423 1.07 26.64 -2.51
CA LEU A 423 0.98 26.99 -3.93
C LEU A 423 0.52 25.79 -4.77
N GLN A 424 1.08 24.60 -4.52
CA GLN A 424 0.64 23.37 -5.18
C GLN A 424 -0.86 23.12 -4.94
N CYS A 425 -1.33 23.25 -3.69
CA CYS A 425 -2.73 23.08 -3.35
C CYS A 425 -3.64 24.09 -4.06
N ALA A 426 -3.25 25.37 -4.12
CA ALA A 426 -4.00 26.41 -4.82
C ALA A 426 -4.10 26.14 -6.33
N LEU A 427 -3.02 25.66 -6.95
CA LEU A 427 -2.98 25.27 -8.36
C LEU A 427 -3.87 24.05 -8.64
N GLU A 428 -3.86 23.03 -7.78
CA GLU A 428 -4.74 21.85 -7.87
C GLU A 428 -6.22 22.23 -7.69
N ALA A 429 -6.51 23.16 -6.78
CA ALA A 429 -7.85 23.68 -6.50
C ALA A 429 -8.37 24.68 -7.55
N LYS A 430 -7.55 25.01 -8.56
CA LYS A 430 -7.86 26.00 -9.62
C LYS A 430 -8.12 27.42 -9.09
N LYS A 431 -7.54 27.78 -7.94
CA LYS A 431 -7.63 29.11 -7.34
C LYS A 431 -6.56 30.02 -7.93
N THR A 432 -6.82 30.55 -9.12
CA THR A 432 -5.82 31.25 -9.93
C THR A 432 -5.36 32.58 -9.30
N GLY A 433 -6.28 33.36 -8.73
CA GLY A 433 -5.94 34.61 -8.01
C GLY A 433 -5.04 34.35 -6.80
N MET A 434 -5.40 33.38 -5.95
CA MET A 434 -4.59 32.95 -4.81
C MET A 434 -3.22 32.44 -5.23
N ALA A 435 -3.13 31.62 -6.29
CA ALA A 435 -1.87 31.08 -6.76
C ALA A 435 -0.90 32.18 -7.20
N VAL A 436 -1.38 33.20 -7.92
CA VAL A 436 -0.55 34.34 -8.35
C VAL A 436 -0.06 35.17 -7.15
N GLU A 437 -0.92 35.43 -6.16
CA GLU A 437 -0.53 36.14 -4.95
C GLU A 437 0.47 35.35 -4.09
N LEU A 438 0.31 34.02 -3.97
CA LEU A 438 1.30 33.16 -3.31
C LEU A 438 2.64 33.18 -4.04
N MET A 439 2.66 33.20 -5.38
CA MET A 439 3.89 33.36 -6.16
C MET A 439 4.55 34.73 -5.91
N ARG A 440 3.76 35.80 -5.73
CA ARG A 440 4.27 37.13 -5.34
C ARG A 440 4.96 37.06 -3.97
N SER A 441 4.31 36.47 -2.97
CA SER A 441 4.92 36.28 -1.64
C SER A 441 6.18 35.41 -1.68
N MET A 442 6.22 34.38 -2.53
CA MET A 442 7.45 33.59 -2.74
C MET A 442 8.60 34.42 -3.31
N LYS A 443 8.31 35.36 -4.23
CA LYS A 443 9.31 36.28 -4.79
C LYS A 443 9.84 37.24 -3.73
N GLU A 444 8.97 37.75 -2.87
CA GLU A 444 9.35 38.62 -1.74
C GLU A 444 10.26 37.91 -0.73
N GLU A 445 10.05 36.61 -0.49
CA GLU A 445 10.94 35.78 0.33
C GLU A 445 12.22 35.31 -0.38
N GLY A 446 12.43 35.71 -1.64
CA GLY A 446 13.62 35.34 -2.42
C GLY A 446 13.64 33.88 -2.91
N LEU A 447 12.49 33.20 -2.94
CA LEU A 447 12.39 31.83 -3.45
C LEU A 447 12.38 31.83 -5.00
N PRO A 448 13.04 30.86 -5.65
CA PRO A 448 13.14 30.83 -7.11
C PRO A 448 11.79 30.49 -7.77
N LEU A 449 11.20 31.46 -8.47
CA LEU A 449 10.06 31.23 -9.35
C LEU A 449 10.53 30.68 -10.70
N ARG A 450 9.91 29.59 -11.13
CA ARG A 450 10.20 28.92 -12.41
C ARG A 450 8.96 28.92 -13.32
N PRO A 451 9.12 28.84 -14.64
CA PRO A 451 7.99 28.81 -15.58
C PRO A 451 6.97 27.69 -15.31
N HIS A 452 7.42 26.55 -14.80
CA HIS A 452 6.57 25.38 -14.55
C HIS A 452 5.41 25.63 -13.57
N TYR A 453 5.49 26.64 -12.69
CA TYR A 453 4.40 27.00 -11.79
C TYR A 453 3.18 27.59 -12.52
N PHE A 454 3.39 28.18 -13.71
CA PHE A 454 2.32 28.76 -14.53
C PHE A 454 1.69 27.76 -15.49
N CYS A 455 2.36 26.65 -15.83
CA CYS A 455 1.84 25.64 -16.75
C CYS A 455 0.46 25.07 -16.37
N PRO A 456 0.15 24.76 -15.07
CA PRO A 456 -1.19 24.31 -14.68
C PRO A 456 -2.28 25.36 -14.94
N LEU A 457 -1.96 26.66 -14.76
CA LEU A 457 -2.88 27.77 -15.04
C LEU A 457 -3.22 27.82 -16.53
N PHE A 458 -2.21 27.77 -17.40
CA PHE A 458 -2.43 27.79 -18.85
C PHE A 458 -3.19 26.55 -19.34
N THR A 459 -2.87 25.37 -18.81
CA THR A 459 -3.58 24.12 -19.16
C THR A 459 -5.07 24.20 -18.80
N HIS A 460 -5.41 24.85 -17.68
CA HIS A 460 -6.79 25.05 -17.27
C HIS A 460 -7.54 25.99 -18.22
N TYR A 461 -6.98 27.17 -18.50
CA TYR A 461 -7.60 28.13 -19.42
C TYR A 461 -7.71 27.61 -20.85
N GLN A 462 -6.76 26.78 -21.29
CA GLN A 462 -6.80 26.10 -22.59
C GLN A 462 -7.99 25.14 -22.69
N LYS A 463 -8.25 24.31 -21.65
CA LYS A 463 -9.41 23.39 -21.63
C LYS A 463 -10.74 24.14 -21.69
N ASP A 464 -10.82 25.30 -21.04
CA ASP A 464 -12.04 26.10 -20.97
C ASP A 464 -12.16 27.11 -22.15
N LYS A 465 -11.17 27.14 -23.06
CA LYS A 465 -11.04 28.11 -24.16
C LYS A 465 -11.13 29.57 -23.70
N ASN A 466 -10.63 29.84 -22.49
CA ASN A 466 -10.69 31.16 -21.86
C ASN A 466 -9.48 32.01 -22.26
N ILE A 467 -9.59 32.70 -23.40
CA ILE A 467 -8.54 33.60 -23.93
C ILE A 467 -8.19 34.73 -22.94
N PRO A 468 -9.15 35.46 -22.33
CA PRO A 468 -8.83 36.48 -21.33
C PRO A 468 -8.04 35.96 -20.13
N GLY A 469 -8.38 34.76 -19.62
CA GLY A 469 -7.66 34.13 -18.52
C GLY A 469 -6.22 33.78 -18.86
N THR A 470 -5.98 33.25 -20.07
CA THR A 470 -4.63 32.98 -20.58
C THR A 470 -3.78 34.25 -20.65
N LEU A 471 -4.35 35.36 -21.12
CA LEU A 471 -3.66 36.66 -21.19
C LEU A 471 -3.37 37.23 -19.80
N GLN A 472 -4.30 37.07 -18.85
CA GLN A 472 -4.12 37.51 -17.47
C GLN A 472 -2.99 36.75 -16.76
N ALA A 473 -2.91 35.42 -16.91
CA ALA A 473 -1.82 34.63 -16.35
C ALA A 473 -0.47 34.95 -17.00
N LEU A 474 -0.45 35.23 -18.30
CA LEU A 474 0.76 35.64 -19.01
C LEU A 474 1.25 37.01 -18.54
N ARG A 475 0.35 37.97 -18.30
CA ARG A 475 0.68 39.27 -17.69
C ARG A 475 1.25 39.09 -16.28
N ALA A 476 0.62 38.26 -15.44
CA ALA A 476 1.12 37.96 -14.10
C ALA A 476 2.53 37.33 -14.12
N MET A 477 2.80 36.45 -15.09
CA MET A 477 4.12 35.84 -15.31
C MET A 477 5.19 36.89 -15.63
N GLN A 478 4.85 37.90 -16.44
CA GLN A 478 5.75 39.02 -16.77
C GLN A 478 5.97 39.97 -15.58
N GLU A 479 4.91 40.34 -14.85
CA GLU A 479 5.00 41.17 -13.64
C GLU A 479 5.89 40.51 -12.56
N LEU A 480 5.80 39.19 -12.46
CA LEU A 480 6.64 38.41 -11.55
C LEU A 480 8.06 38.18 -12.08
N GLY A 481 8.39 38.62 -13.30
CA GLY A 481 9.73 38.55 -13.88
C GLY A 481 10.16 37.14 -14.25
N VAL A 482 9.21 36.24 -14.54
CA VAL A 482 9.49 34.86 -14.96
C VAL A 482 9.59 34.82 -16.48
N ALA A 483 10.75 34.40 -17.00
CA ALA A 483 10.98 34.32 -18.44
C ALA A 483 10.05 33.28 -19.09
N SER A 484 9.31 33.69 -20.12
CA SER A 484 8.50 32.80 -20.94
C SER A 484 9.40 32.02 -21.90
N ASP A 485 9.27 30.69 -21.94
CA ASP A 485 10.02 29.83 -22.87
C ASP A 485 9.19 29.47 -24.11
N VAL A 486 9.88 28.96 -25.15
CA VAL A 486 9.26 28.52 -26.41
C VAL A 486 8.24 27.40 -26.19
N ASP A 487 8.47 26.54 -25.19
CA ASP A 487 7.57 25.45 -24.82
C ASP A 487 6.27 25.97 -24.21
N THR A 488 6.31 27.00 -23.36
CA THR A 488 5.10 27.63 -22.81
C THR A 488 4.20 28.17 -23.93
N PHE A 489 4.79 28.87 -24.91
CA PHE A 489 4.03 29.42 -26.04
C PHE A 489 3.49 28.34 -26.98
N SER A 490 4.31 27.36 -27.36
CA SER A 490 3.93 26.34 -28.35
C SER A 490 2.96 25.30 -27.80
N ILE A 491 3.08 24.90 -26.52
CA ILE A 491 2.28 23.83 -25.92
C ILE A 491 0.98 24.37 -25.31
N TYR A 492 0.99 25.53 -24.67
CA TYR A 492 -0.13 26.00 -23.84
C TYR A 492 -0.82 27.27 -24.37
N ILE A 493 -0.06 28.25 -24.86
CA ILE A 493 -0.63 29.55 -25.27
C ILE A 493 -1.23 29.47 -26.68
N LEU A 494 -0.44 29.16 -27.72
CA LEU A 494 -0.89 29.17 -29.11
C LEU A 494 -2.06 28.21 -29.39
N PRO A 495 -2.13 26.99 -28.81
CA PRO A 495 -3.27 26.10 -29.02
C PRO A 495 -4.59 26.59 -28.39
N SER A 496 -4.55 27.59 -27.51
CA SER A 496 -5.75 28.21 -26.92
C SER A 496 -6.45 29.16 -27.90
N PHE A 497 -5.80 29.56 -28.99
CA PHE A 497 -6.33 30.48 -29.99
C PHE A 497 -6.77 29.74 -31.26
N PRO A 498 -7.81 30.25 -31.96
CA PRO A 498 -8.31 29.63 -33.20
C PRO A 498 -7.30 29.73 -34.36
N SER A 499 -6.49 30.78 -34.40
CA SER A 499 -5.40 30.94 -35.38
C SER A 499 -4.20 31.63 -34.75
N VAL A 500 -3.03 31.43 -35.36
CA VAL A 500 -1.78 32.09 -34.96
C VAL A 500 -1.90 33.62 -35.11
N ASP A 501 -2.56 34.08 -36.18
CA ASP A 501 -2.83 35.50 -36.40
C ASP A 501 -3.73 36.11 -35.32
N SER A 502 -4.74 35.36 -34.88
CA SER A 502 -5.63 35.77 -33.78
C SER A 502 -4.88 35.85 -32.45
N ALA A 503 -3.92 34.94 -32.19
CA ALA A 503 -3.07 35.03 -31.01
C ALA A 503 -2.19 36.29 -31.05
N ARG A 504 -1.62 36.59 -32.22
CA ARG A 504 -0.77 37.76 -32.45
C ARG A 504 -1.51 39.07 -32.25
N THR A 505 -2.75 39.19 -32.73
CA THR A 505 -3.58 40.40 -32.51
C THR A 505 -3.92 40.55 -31.04
N SER A 506 -4.38 39.49 -30.37
CA SER A 506 -4.78 39.55 -28.96
C SER A 506 -3.61 39.80 -27.99
N LEU A 507 -2.42 39.28 -28.27
CA LEU A 507 -1.21 39.57 -27.47
C LEU A 507 -0.78 41.03 -27.60
N LYS A 508 -0.88 41.60 -28.82
CA LYS A 508 -0.59 43.02 -29.08
C LYS A 508 -1.61 43.95 -28.43
N GLU A 509 -2.90 43.63 -28.53
CA GLU A 509 -3.98 44.39 -27.90
C GLU A 509 -3.89 44.37 -26.36
N ALA A 510 -3.41 43.27 -25.77
CA ALA A 510 -3.21 43.12 -24.33
C ALA A 510 -1.95 43.85 -23.80
N GLY A 511 -1.09 44.39 -24.68
CA GLY A 511 0.13 45.10 -24.31
C GLY A 511 1.21 44.21 -23.69
N ILE A 512 1.24 42.91 -24.02
CA ILE A 512 2.20 41.93 -23.48
C ILE A 512 3.47 41.96 -24.34
N ASP A 513 4.60 42.35 -23.76
CA ASP A 513 5.89 42.42 -24.47
C ASP A 513 6.48 41.02 -24.59
N VAL A 514 6.27 40.35 -25.72
CA VAL A 514 6.82 39.02 -25.99
C VAL A 514 8.04 39.19 -26.89
N ASP A 515 9.15 38.55 -26.51
CA ASP A 515 10.32 38.46 -27.39
C ASP A 515 9.87 37.88 -28.74
N GLY A 516 9.97 38.68 -29.80
CA GLY A 516 9.55 38.31 -31.15
C GLY A 516 10.20 37.01 -31.61
N ASN A 517 11.38 36.68 -31.08
CA ASN A 517 12.11 35.46 -31.39
C ASN A 517 11.43 34.20 -30.82
N ILE A 518 10.90 34.28 -29.60
CA ILE A 518 10.24 33.17 -28.90
C ILE A 518 8.88 32.89 -29.54
N LEU A 519 8.14 33.94 -29.91
CA LEU A 519 6.86 33.80 -30.60
C LEU A 519 7.02 33.16 -31.97
N ILE A 520 7.97 33.62 -32.79
CA ILE A 520 8.24 33.05 -34.13
C ILE A 520 8.68 31.58 -34.02
N ALA A 521 9.53 31.23 -33.06
CA ALA A 521 9.95 29.84 -32.83
C ALA A 521 8.77 28.93 -32.40
N ALA A 522 7.87 29.44 -31.57
CA ALA A 522 6.67 28.72 -31.16
C ALA A 522 5.64 28.56 -32.30
N GLU A 523 5.49 29.57 -33.15
CA GLU A 523 4.65 29.53 -34.36
C GLU A 523 5.15 28.47 -35.33
N LEU A 524 6.45 28.43 -35.62
CA LEU A 524 7.08 27.41 -36.46
C LEU A 524 6.82 25.99 -35.95
N ARG A 525 6.94 25.77 -34.64
CA ARG A 525 6.67 24.47 -34.01
C ARG A 525 5.20 24.07 -34.08
N THR A 526 4.30 25.06 -33.96
CA THR A 526 2.85 24.83 -34.02
C THR A 526 2.41 24.47 -35.45
N GLU A 527 2.89 25.19 -36.46
CA GLU A 527 2.60 24.89 -37.87
C GLU A 527 3.23 23.56 -38.32
N ALA A 528 4.43 23.23 -37.82
CA ALA A 528 5.06 21.93 -38.05
C ALA A 528 4.25 20.76 -37.48
N SER A 529 3.69 20.90 -36.27
CA SER A 529 2.84 19.86 -35.67
C SER A 529 1.47 19.71 -36.34
N ARG A 530 0.98 20.76 -37.02
CA ARG A 530 -0.25 20.75 -37.82
C ARG A 530 -0.06 20.24 -39.26
N GLY A 531 1.18 20.05 -39.72
CA GLY A 531 1.49 19.54 -41.07
C GLY A 531 1.28 20.55 -42.20
N ASN A 532 1.20 21.86 -41.91
CA ASN A 532 0.96 22.91 -42.91
C ASN A 532 2.27 23.36 -43.58
N LEU A 533 2.70 22.60 -44.61
CA LEU A 533 3.97 22.83 -45.32
C LEU A 533 4.04 24.18 -46.05
N ALA A 534 2.91 24.68 -46.60
CA ALA A 534 2.86 25.97 -47.29
C ALA A 534 3.04 27.15 -46.33
N GLY A 535 2.40 27.07 -45.15
CA GLY A 535 2.58 28.05 -44.07
C GLY A 535 4.02 28.05 -43.53
N LEU A 536 4.58 26.86 -43.31
CA LEU A 536 5.96 26.68 -42.82
C LEU A 536 7.01 27.20 -43.81
N PHE A 537 6.82 26.96 -45.12
CA PHE A 537 7.68 27.50 -46.17
C PHE A 537 7.58 29.03 -46.28
N SER A 538 6.37 29.59 -46.15
CA SER A 538 6.17 31.05 -46.17
C SER A 538 6.81 31.75 -44.97
N LEU A 539 6.75 31.13 -43.78
CA LEU A 539 7.39 31.62 -42.56
C LEU A 539 8.92 31.54 -42.67
N MET A 540 9.46 30.43 -43.17
CA MET A 540 10.90 30.23 -43.38
C MET A 540 11.50 31.11 -44.48
N SER A 541 10.69 31.48 -45.48
CA SER A 541 11.09 32.38 -46.57
C SER A 541 10.99 33.86 -46.18
N SER A 542 10.43 34.17 -45.02
CA SER A 542 10.30 35.54 -44.53
C SER A 542 11.66 36.09 -44.05
N PRO A 543 12.08 37.29 -44.50
CA PRO A 543 13.37 37.89 -44.13
C PRO A 543 13.47 38.32 -42.66
N ALA A 544 12.39 38.16 -41.88
CA ALA A 544 12.31 38.55 -40.47
C ALA A 544 12.61 37.41 -39.47
N LEU A 545 13.21 36.30 -39.91
CA LEU A 545 13.45 35.10 -39.09
C LEU A 545 14.71 35.26 -38.18
N PRO A 546 14.56 35.29 -36.85
CA PRO A 546 15.71 35.39 -35.93
C PRO A 546 16.44 34.05 -35.73
N ASN A 547 17.56 34.03 -34.99
CA ASN A 547 18.33 32.82 -34.67
C ASN A 547 17.43 31.77 -34.00
N ILE A 548 17.05 30.72 -34.73
CA ILE A 548 16.26 29.61 -34.20
C ILE A 548 17.18 28.69 -33.38
N ASP A 549 16.82 28.42 -32.13
CA ASP A 549 17.52 27.51 -31.25
C ASP A 549 17.46 26.03 -31.73
N LEU A 550 18.48 25.24 -31.39
CA LEU A 550 18.64 23.82 -31.75
C LEU A 550 17.39 22.96 -31.48
N SER A 551 16.67 23.26 -30.39
CA SER A 551 15.48 22.54 -29.94
C SER A 551 14.27 22.78 -30.85
N ALA A 552 14.12 24.01 -31.34
CA ALA A 552 13.08 24.39 -32.30
C ALA A 552 13.36 23.76 -33.69
N PHE A 553 14.63 23.65 -34.09
CA PHE A 553 15.02 22.96 -35.33
C PHE A 553 14.77 21.43 -35.27
N ARG A 554 15.07 20.78 -34.13
CA ARG A 554 14.72 19.36 -33.90
C ARG A 554 13.21 19.07 -33.97
N SER A 555 12.39 20.02 -33.50
CA SER A 555 10.93 19.88 -33.49
C SER A 555 10.31 19.97 -34.88
N LEU A 556 10.90 20.79 -35.77
CA LEU A 556 10.58 20.87 -37.20
C LEU A 556 10.78 19.51 -37.90
N PHE A 557 11.84 18.77 -37.55
CA PHE A 557 12.14 17.45 -38.13
C PHE A 557 11.15 16.35 -37.76
N ALA A 558 10.61 16.37 -36.53
CA ALA A 558 9.60 15.37 -36.13
C ALA A 558 8.30 15.49 -36.95
N GLY A 559 7.92 16.72 -37.34
CA GLY A 559 6.80 16.97 -38.24
C GLY A 559 7.07 16.51 -39.68
N LEU A 560 8.29 16.71 -40.18
CA LEU A 560 8.72 16.23 -41.51
C LEU A 560 8.83 14.69 -41.57
N GLN A 561 9.24 14.03 -40.48
CA GLN A 561 9.35 12.57 -40.40
C GLN A 561 7.97 11.87 -40.43
N TYR A 562 6.93 12.50 -39.87
CA TYR A 562 5.54 12.01 -39.97
C TYR A 562 5.02 12.03 -41.42
N PHE A 563 5.47 13.00 -42.22
CA PHE A 563 5.11 13.14 -43.64
C PHE A 563 5.83 12.13 -44.55
N CYS A 564 7.11 11.83 -44.27
CA CYS A 564 7.86 10.76 -44.99
C CYS A 564 7.20 9.38 -44.88
N CYS A 565 6.40 9.14 -43.85
CA CYS A 565 5.65 7.90 -43.67
C CYS A 565 4.26 7.89 -44.37
N SER A 566 3.78 9.01 -44.92
CA SER A 566 2.39 9.16 -45.37
C SER A 566 2.18 9.75 -46.79
N GLY A 567 3.23 10.13 -47.51
CA GLY A 567 3.14 10.71 -48.88
C GLY A 567 3.75 9.83 -50.00
N PRO A 568 3.41 10.10 -51.29
CA PRO A 568 3.89 9.32 -52.43
C PRO A 568 5.40 9.49 -52.70
N THR A 569 5.99 8.42 -53.24
CA THR A 569 7.37 7.94 -53.07
C THR A 569 8.53 8.66 -53.77
N GLU A 570 8.35 9.86 -54.34
CA GLU A 570 9.45 10.50 -55.12
C GLU A 570 9.78 11.96 -54.75
N ALA A 571 8.91 12.67 -54.03
CA ALA A 571 9.10 14.07 -53.65
C ALA A 571 9.93 14.37 -52.36
N PRO A 572 10.03 13.48 -51.32
CA PRO A 572 10.55 13.88 -50.01
C PRO A 572 12.01 14.37 -50.02
N PHE A 573 12.88 13.75 -50.83
CA PHE A 573 14.31 14.04 -50.81
C PHE A 573 14.63 15.37 -51.50
N VAL A 574 13.89 15.73 -52.55
CA VAL A 574 14.08 16.99 -53.31
C VAL A 574 13.62 18.19 -52.49
N TYR A 575 12.42 18.13 -51.88
CA TYR A 575 11.94 19.21 -51.02
C TYR A 575 12.77 19.35 -49.74
N LEU A 576 13.31 18.26 -49.19
CA LEU A 576 14.19 18.29 -48.01
C LEU A 576 15.58 18.85 -48.37
N TYR A 577 16.15 18.46 -49.51
CA TYR A 577 17.40 18.99 -50.05
C TYR A 577 17.30 20.48 -50.37
N ASP A 578 16.20 20.92 -51.00
CA ASP A 578 15.94 22.32 -51.30
C ASP A 578 15.67 23.14 -50.04
N SER A 579 14.96 22.59 -49.05
CA SER A 579 14.74 23.26 -47.75
C SER A 579 16.04 23.44 -46.97
N ILE A 580 16.94 22.46 -47.04
CA ILE A 580 18.27 22.51 -46.42
C ILE A 580 19.17 23.47 -47.21
N ASN A 581 19.11 23.49 -48.53
CA ASN A 581 19.82 24.46 -49.35
C ASN A 581 19.35 25.88 -49.06
N VAL A 582 18.05 26.15 -48.97
CA VAL A 582 17.52 27.49 -48.60
C VAL A 582 17.95 27.86 -47.18
N PHE A 583 17.96 26.93 -46.23
CA PHE A 583 18.44 27.17 -44.87
C PHE A 583 19.96 27.44 -44.81
N ILE A 584 20.75 26.76 -45.64
CA ILE A 584 22.21 26.93 -45.77
C ILE A 584 22.57 28.21 -46.54
N GLU A 585 21.80 28.56 -47.59
CA GLU A 585 22.04 29.74 -48.42
C GLU A 585 21.61 31.04 -47.75
N SER A 586 20.51 31.04 -46.99
CA SER A 586 19.97 32.23 -46.32
C SER A 586 20.86 32.79 -45.19
N ARG A 587 21.88 32.05 -44.72
CA ARG A 587 22.78 32.49 -43.63
C ARG A 587 24.27 32.46 -43.94
N LYS A 588 24.65 32.68 -45.21
CA LYS A 588 26.06 32.88 -45.61
C LYS A 588 26.80 34.06 -44.93
N CYS A 589 26.18 34.85 -44.06
CA CYS A 589 26.82 36.07 -43.52
C CYS A 589 27.19 36.11 -42.02
N GLN A 590 26.90 35.10 -41.19
CA GLN A 590 27.43 35.08 -39.80
C GLN A 590 27.70 33.65 -39.30
N ILE A 591 28.56 32.90 -40.00
CA ILE A 591 29.09 31.64 -39.49
C ILE A 591 30.46 31.93 -38.86
N GLY A 592 30.44 32.50 -37.67
CA GLY A 592 31.58 32.37 -36.76
C GLY A 592 31.52 30.97 -36.14
N SER A 593 32.42 30.08 -36.58
CA SER A 593 32.89 28.87 -35.88
C SER A 593 32.06 28.39 -34.68
N SER A 594 30.85 27.86 -34.90
CA SER A 594 30.05 27.21 -33.87
C SER A 594 30.14 25.70 -34.05
N LEU A 595 30.87 25.01 -33.15
CA LEU A 595 31.03 23.56 -33.13
C LEU A 595 29.67 22.82 -33.15
N LEU A 596 28.63 23.42 -32.54
CA LEU A 596 27.28 22.85 -32.48
C LEU A 596 26.62 22.72 -33.86
N PHE A 597 26.87 23.65 -34.79
CA PHE A 597 26.28 23.59 -36.13
C PHE A 597 26.82 22.39 -36.91
N ALA A 598 28.12 22.11 -36.81
CA ALA A 598 28.77 20.99 -37.47
C ALA A 598 28.26 19.64 -36.93
N GLU A 599 28.05 19.52 -35.62
CA GLU A 599 27.51 18.30 -35.00
C GLU A 599 26.07 18.02 -35.41
N ASN A 600 25.23 19.04 -35.60
CA ASN A 600 23.84 18.85 -36.00
C ASN A 600 23.69 18.47 -37.47
N VAL A 601 24.49 19.07 -38.36
CA VAL A 601 24.54 18.68 -39.78
C VAL A 601 25.06 17.24 -39.92
N ALA A 602 26.03 16.86 -39.08
CA ALA A 602 26.52 15.48 -38.99
C ALA A 602 25.45 14.50 -38.48
N TYR A 603 24.72 14.84 -37.42
CA TYR A 603 23.68 13.98 -36.84
C TYR A 603 22.49 13.80 -37.78
N PHE A 604 22.17 14.84 -38.56
CA PHE A 604 21.19 14.78 -39.63
C PHE A 604 21.60 13.77 -40.72
N LEU A 605 22.86 13.80 -41.15
CA LEU A 605 23.39 12.85 -42.13
C LEU A 605 23.34 11.39 -41.62
N TYR A 606 23.61 11.19 -40.34
CA TYR A 606 23.45 9.88 -39.69
C TYR A 606 22.02 9.36 -39.76
N ASN A 607 21.03 10.16 -39.34
CA ASN A 607 19.62 9.75 -39.39
C ASN A 607 19.08 9.58 -40.82
N LEU A 608 19.60 10.37 -41.77
CA LEU A 608 19.25 10.23 -43.19
C LEU A 608 19.70 8.86 -43.71
N ILE A 609 20.94 8.47 -43.46
CA ILE A 609 21.50 7.19 -43.89
C ILE A 609 20.83 6.02 -43.15
N ASP A 610 20.51 6.18 -41.86
CA ASP A 610 19.78 5.19 -41.05
C ASP A 610 18.33 4.97 -41.52
N SER A 611 17.72 5.99 -42.13
CA SER A 611 16.34 5.93 -42.63
C SER A 611 16.20 5.31 -44.03
N LEU A 612 17.30 5.09 -44.75
CA LEU A 612 17.32 4.55 -46.12
C LEU A 612 17.47 3.02 -46.10
N ASN A 613 16.77 2.33 -47.00
CA ASN A 613 16.96 0.89 -47.18
C ASN A 613 18.22 0.57 -48.00
N GLU A 614 18.76 -0.65 -47.91
CA GLU A 614 20.01 -1.06 -48.58
C GLU A 614 20.02 -0.74 -50.09
N THR A 615 18.93 -1.01 -50.79
CA THR A 615 18.77 -0.71 -52.23
C THR A 615 18.75 0.80 -52.52
N GLU A 616 18.20 1.60 -51.62
CA GLU A 616 18.10 3.05 -51.75
C GLU A 616 19.45 3.72 -51.49
N VAL A 617 20.21 3.21 -50.51
CA VAL A 617 21.59 3.66 -50.21
C VAL A 617 22.50 3.42 -51.42
N HIS A 618 22.42 2.25 -52.05
CA HIS A 618 23.15 1.95 -53.29
C HIS A 618 22.71 2.85 -54.46
N SER A 619 21.41 3.12 -54.60
CA SER A 619 20.90 3.99 -55.69
C SER A 619 21.28 5.47 -55.54
N LYS A 620 21.55 5.93 -54.31
CA LYS A 620 21.83 7.34 -53.96
C LYS A 620 23.28 7.58 -53.55
N GLU A 621 24.16 6.61 -53.81
CA GLU A 621 25.58 6.66 -53.40
C GLU A 621 26.28 7.92 -53.92
N GLU A 622 26.01 8.32 -55.16
CA GLU A 622 26.59 9.52 -55.79
C GLU A 622 26.12 10.82 -55.13
N GLN A 623 24.85 10.92 -54.72
CA GLN A 623 24.30 12.10 -54.05
C GLN A 623 24.85 12.24 -52.62
N ILE A 624 24.98 11.12 -51.90
CA ILE A 624 25.63 11.09 -50.59
C ILE A 624 27.10 11.50 -50.70
N ARG A 625 27.78 11.07 -51.78
CA ARG A 625 29.17 11.43 -52.10
C ARG A 625 29.32 12.92 -52.42
N GLU A 626 28.41 13.51 -53.19
CA GLU A 626 28.37 14.95 -53.45
C GLU A 626 28.14 15.76 -52.17
N TYR A 627 27.27 15.28 -51.28
CA TYR A 627 27.01 15.93 -49.99
C TYR A 627 28.26 15.94 -49.08
N PHE A 628 29.00 14.82 -48.98
CA PHE A 628 30.30 14.81 -48.28
C PHE A 628 31.32 15.75 -48.93
N GLY A 629 31.29 15.90 -50.26
CA GLY A 629 32.10 16.88 -50.99
C GLY A 629 31.77 18.32 -50.63
N LEU A 630 30.48 18.65 -50.53
CA LEU A 630 29.99 19.97 -50.12
C LEU A 630 30.38 20.30 -48.68
N LEU A 631 30.25 19.35 -47.75
CA LEU A 631 30.68 19.52 -46.35
C LEU A 631 32.18 19.79 -46.24
N LYS A 632 33.00 19.10 -47.05
CA LYS A 632 34.44 19.30 -47.12
C LYS A 632 34.80 20.68 -47.68
N ASN A 633 34.13 21.12 -48.74
CA ASN A 633 34.34 22.45 -49.33
C ASN A 633 33.95 23.59 -48.38
N MET A 634 33.05 23.33 -47.43
CA MET A 634 32.60 24.28 -46.40
C MET A 634 33.39 24.21 -45.09
N ASN A 635 34.41 23.35 -44.97
CA ASN A 635 35.26 23.21 -43.79
C ASN A 635 34.49 22.82 -42.49
N ILE A 636 33.42 22.03 -42.61
CA ILE A 636 32.59 21.57 -41.49
C ILE A 636 33.10 20.21 -40.99
N SER A 637 33.56 20.15 -39.73
CA SER A 637 34.11 18.92 -39.12
C SER A 637 33.03 18.05 -38.47
N ILE A 638 32.88 16.79 -38.91
CA ILE A 638 31.98 15.80 -38.32
C ILE A 638 32.60 15.25 -37.03
N SER A 639 31.85 15.22 -35.92
CA SER A 639 32.36 14.67 -34.66
C SER A 639 32.60 13.16 -34.74
N LEU A 640 33.63 12.69 -34.03
CA LEU A 640 34.15 11.31 -34.12
C LEU A 640 33.09 10.24 -33.78
N ASN A 641 32.13 10.56 -32.91
CA ASN A 641 31.07 9.64 -32.49
C ASN A 641 30.03 9.42 -33.60
N ILE A 642 29.62 10.50 -34.27
CA ILE A 642 28.66 10.45 -35.36
C ILE A 642 29.30 9.82 -36.60
N PHE A 643 30.58 10.15 -36.83
CA PHE A 643 31.40 9.54 -37.87
C PHE A 643 31.49 8.01 -37.72
N ARG A 644 31.70 7.50 -36.50
CA ARG A 644 31.69 6.06 -36.20
C ARG A 644 30.30 5.44 -36.43
N GLY A 645 29.22 6.14 -36.07
CA GLY A 645 27.85 5.69 -36.34
C GLY A 645 27.57 5.53 -37.84
N ILE A 646 27.91 6.56 -38.63
CA ILE A 646 27.74 6.55 -40.09
C ILE A 646 28.58 5.43 -40.72
N ARG A 647 29.84 5.27 -40.27
CA ARG A 647 30.73 4.19 -40.72
C ARG A 647 30.12 2.80 -40.47
N ASN A 648 29.60 2.55 -39.27
CA ASN A 648 29.02 1.25 -38.93
C ASN A 648 27.76 0.92 -39.75
N ILE A 649 26.94 1.93 -40.04
CA ILE A 649 25.75 1.75 -40.91
C ILE A 649 26.19 1.45 -42.35
N LEU A 650 27.16 2.19 -42.89
CA LEU A 650 27.70 1.96 -44.24
C LEU A 650 28.48 0.64 -44.37
N GLU A 651 29.14 0.19 -43.30
CA GLU A 651 29.77 -1.15 -43.21
C GLU A 651 28.71 -2.25 -43.18
N SER A 652 27.57 -2.04 -42.51
CA SER A 652 26.46 -2.99 -42.48
C SER A 652 25.77 -3.17 -43.86
N TYR A 653 25.77 -2.12 -44.69
CA TYR A 653 25.24 -2.14 -46.06
C TYR A 653 26.28 -2.52 -47.15
N GLN A 654 27.47 -2.97 -46.75
CA GLN A 654 28.52 -3.48 -47.65
C GLN A 654 28.97 -2.50 -48.76
N VAL A 655 29.20 -1.22 -48.43
CA VAL A 655 29.69 -0.19 -49.39
C VAL A 655 31.16 0.19 -49.15
N PRO A 656 32.16 -0.63 -49.56
CA PRO A 656 33.55 -0.50 -49.15
C PRO A 656 34.29 0.74 -49.71
N GLU A 657 33.86 1.28 -50.85
CA GLU A 657 34.44 2.48 -51.47
C GLU A 657 34.24 3.76 -50.63
N LEU A 658 33.06 3.91 -49.98
CA LEU A 658 32.74 5.05 -49.13
C LEU A 658 33.49 5.00 -47.79
N VAL A 659 33.60 3.79 -47.20
CA VAL A 659 34.31 3.54 -45.93
C VAL A 659 35.79 3.91 -46.06
N LYS A 660 36.42 3.57 -47.18
CA LYS A 660 37.86 3.81 -47.45
C LYS A 660 38.22 5.29 -47.58
N LYS A 661 37.28 6.15 -48.01
CA LYS A 661 37.45 7.61 -48.05
C LYS A 661 37.16 8.27 -46.69
N LEU A 662 36.25 7.71 -45.89
CA LEU A 662 36.01 8.16 -44.52
C LEU A 662 37.28 7.97 -43.67
N GLU A 663 37.95 6.81 -43.73
CA GLU A 663 39.15 6.53 -42.91
C GLU A 663 40.31 7.51 -43.10
N ARG A 664 40.42 8.18 -44.26
CA ARG A 664 41.39 9.26 -44.50
C ARG A 664 41.12 10.55 -43.71
N ALA A 665 39.94 10.71 -43.10
CA ALA A 665 39.58 11.87 -42.27
C ALA A 665 40.01 11.73 -40.78
N LEU A 666 40.65 10.61 -40.40
CA LEU A 666 41.14 10.33 -39.03
C LEU A 666 42.31 11.21 -38.55
N GLU A 667 42.86 12.08 -39.40
CA GLU A 667 43.99 12.97 -39.05
C GLU A 667 43.62 14.16 -38.13
N LEU A 668 42.33 14.34 -37.77
CA LEU A 668 41.85 15.44 -36.91
C LEU A 668 41.73 15.11 -35.41
N LYS A 669 41.97 13.85 -34.98
CA LYS A 669 41.92 13.44 -33.55
C LYS A 669 42.99 14.17 -32.70
N THR A 670 44.08 14.61 -33.32
CA THR A 670 45.22 15.29 -32.67
C THR A 670 45.03 16.79 -32.47
N GLN A 671 44.00 17.43 -33.05
CA GLN A 671 43.84 18.89 -33.00
C GLN A 671 42.95 19.43 -31.86
N TYR A 672 42.07 18.62 -31.25
CA TYR A 672 41.05 19.09 -30.28
C TYR A 672 41.25 18.56 -28.84
N GLU A 673 42.43 18.04 -28.54
CA GLU A 673 42.75 17.43 -27.24
C GLU A 673 42.76 18.46 -26.08
N THR A 674 42.91 19.75 -26.37
CA THR A 674 43.01 20.83 -25.37
C THR A 674 41.67 21.22 -24.73
N ASP A 675 40.54 21.14 -25.45
CA ASP A 675 39.26 21.74 -25.03
C ASP A 675 38.26 20.76 -24.39
N MET A 676 38.65 19.49 -24.21
CA MET A 676 37.77 18.43 -23.71
C MET A 676 37.46 18.55 -22.21
N THR A 677 36.16 18.61 -21.86
CA THR A 677 35.65 18.66 -20.48
C THR A 677 35.56 17.28 -19.82
N PRO A 678 35.62 17.18 -18.47
CA PRO A 678 35.49 15.92 -17.73
C PRO A 678 34.22 15.10 -18.09
N ALA A 679 33.11 15.79 -18.38
CA ALA A 679 31.86 15.18 -18.82
C ALA A 679 31.98 14.51 -20.20
N ALA A 680 32.74 15.12 -21.13
CA ALA A 680 33.00 14.56 -22.44
C ALA A 680 33.85 13.28 -22.34
N TYR A 681 34.90 13.26 -21.50
CA TYR A 681 35.66 12.05 -21.19
C TYR A 681 34.78 10.95 -20.59
N ALA A 682 33.90 11.27 -19.64
CA ALA A 682 32.97 10.30 -19.05
C ALA A 682 32.01 9.68 -20.08
N THR A 683 31.54 10.46 -21.06
CA THR A 683 30.70 9.94 -22.15
C THR A 683 31.48 9.07 -23.14
N LEU A 684 32.72 9.44 -23.46
CA LEU A 684 33.58 8.66 -24.34
C LEU A 684 33.99 7.34 -23.70
N ILE A 685 34.32 7.33 -22.40
CA ILE A 685 34.61 6.11 -21.64
C ILE A 685 33.40 5.16 -21.70
N ASN A 686 32.17 5.66 -21.49
CA ASN A 686 30.97 4.82 -21.58
C ASN A 686 30.72 4.28 -22.99
N LEU A 687 31.01 5.07 -24.03
CA LEU A 687 30.89 4.64 -25.42
C LEU A 687 31.92 3.54 -25.76
N CYS A 688 33.18 3.70 -25.33
CA CYS A 688 34.21 2.67 -25.46
C CYS A 688 33.82 1.39 -24.70
N CYS A 689 33.21 1.52 -23.52
CA CYS A 689 32.73 0.37 -22.76
C CYS A 689 31.55 -0.37 -23.43
N ARG A 690 30.73 0.33 -24.22
CA ARG A 690 29.65 -0.30 -25.01
C ARG A 690 30.17 -1.04 -26.25
N HIS A 691 31.28 -0.57 -26.83
CA HIS A 691 31.93 -1.18 -27.99
C HIS A 691 33.08 -2.14 -27.62
N ASP A 692 33.18 -2.53 -26.34
CA ASP A 692 34.15 -3.52 -25.84
C ASP A 692 35.64 -3.17 -26.08
N ASN A 693 35.97 -1.87 -26.14
CA ASN A 693 37.34 -1.39 -26.38
C ASN A 693 38.00 -0.95 -25.06
N ALA A 694 38.67 -1.90 -24.38
CA ALA A 694 39.27 -1.69 -23.06
C ALA A 694 40.50 -0.77 -23.06
N GLU A 695 41.31 -0.80 -24.11
CA GLU A 695 42.58 -0.04 -24.17
C GLU A 695 42.33 1.46 -24.31
N GLU A 696 41.43 1.85 -25.22
CA GLU A 696 41.08 3.26 -25.38
C GLU A 696 40.26 3.77 -24.18
N ALA A 697 39.44 2.92 -23.54
CA ALA A 697 38.71 3.30 -22.32
C ALA A 697 39.66 3.62 -21.14
N LEU A 698 40.71 2.83 -20.96
CA LEU A 698 41.76 3.10 -19.96
C LEU A 698 42.56 4.35 -20.29
N LYS A 699 42.95 4.52 -21.55
CA LYS A 699 43.69 5.70 -22.00
C LYS A 699 42.91 6.99 -21.72
N LEU A 700 41.62 7.01 -22.07
CA LEU A 700 40.72 8.13 -21.78
C LEU A 700 40.52 8.36 -20.28
N LYS A 701 40.52 7.30 -19.45
CA LYS A 701 40.45 7.44 -17.99
C LYS A 701 41.74 8.00 -17.39
N MET A 702 42.90 7.61 -17.89
CA MET A 702 44.20 8.17 -17.50
C MET A 702 44.32 9.64 -17.89
N GLU A 703 43.83 10.00 -19.09
CA GLU A 703 43.78 11.39 -19.54
C GLU A 703 42.82 12.24 -18.70
N LEU A 704 41.66 11.68 -18.31
CA LEU A 704 40.74 12.32 -17.36
C LEU A 704 41.43 12.58 -16.01
N ALA A 705 42.10 11.57 -15.44
CA ALA A 705 42.79 11.69 -14.16
C ALA A 705 43.98 12.66 -14.19
N ARG A 706 44.63 12.84 -15.35
CA ARG A 706 45.70 13.84 -15.54
C ARG A 706 45.18 15.27 -15.63
N LYS A 707 43.97 15.48 -16.19
CA LYS A 707 43.36 16.80 -16.31
C LYS A 707 42.63 17.23 -15.05
N ASP A 708 41.94 16.32 -14.39
CA ASP A 708 41.15 16.60 -13.19
C ASP A 708 41.17 15.37 -12.26
N SER A 709 41.92 15.46 -11.16
CA SER A 709 42.07 14.38 -10.19
C SER A 709 40.78 14.12 -9.38
N ASP A 710 39.97 15.16 -9.16
CA ASP A 710 38.77 15.12 -8.32
C ASP A 710 37.51 14.67 -9.09
N ALA A 711 37.54 14.66 -10.43
CA ALA A 711 36.41 14.21 -11.24
C ALA A 711 36.08 12.72 -10.99
N ALA A 712 34.89 12.45 -10.44
CA ALA A 712 34.34 11.10 -10.25
C ALA A 712 33.47 10.68 -11.44
N LEU A 713 33.58 9.42 -11.89
CA LEU A 713 32.59 8.83 -12.79
C LEU A 713 31.32 8.47 -12.00
N ASP A 714 30.18 8.36 -12.68
CA ASP A 714 28.98 7.83 -12.02
C ASP A 714 29.09 6.31 -11.77
N ALA A 715 28.29 5.79 -10.83
CA ALA A 715 28.32 4.39 -10.43
C ALA A 715 28.13 3.42 -11.61
N GLN A 716 27.29 3.81 -12.59
CA GLN A 716 26.99 2.98 -13.75
C GLN A 716 28.18 2.91 -14.73
N LYS A 717 28.92 4.01 -14.92
CA LYS A 717 30.12 4.08 -15.75
C LYS A 717 31.30 3.37 -15.08
N TYR A 718 31.48 3.50 -13.76
CA TYR A 718 32.50 2.72 -13.03
C TYR A 718 32.24 1.21 -13.19
N VAL A 719 31.01 0.74 -12.95
CA VAL A 719 30.67 -0.68 -13.12
C VAL A 719 30.80 -1.14 -14.58
N ALA A 720 30.43 -0.30 -15.56
CA ALA A 720 30.62 -0.62 -16.98
C ALA A 720 32.11 -0.72 -17.37
N LEU A 721 32.97 0.11 -16.80
CA LEU A 721 34.42 0.07 -17.00
C LEU A 721 35.04 -1.16 -16.34
N VAL A 722 34.70 -1.43 -15.08
CA VAL A 722 35.10 -2.66 -14.35
C VAL A 722 34.73 -3.89 -15.17
N ARG A 723 33.53 -3.92 -15.76
CA ARG A 723 33.09 -5.03 -16.62
C ARG A 723 33.98 -5.27 -17.83
N VAL A 724 34.30 -4.21 -18.56
CA VAL A 724 35.14 -4.32 -19.77
C VAL A 724 36.58 -4.67 -19.39
N LEU A 725 37.11 -4.13 -18.30
CA LEU A 725 38.44 -4.48 -17.80
C LEU A 725 38.54 -5.94 -17.36
N SER A 726 37.57 -6.44 -16.60
CA SER A 726 37.47 -7.85 -16.23
C SER A 726 37.32 -8.74 -17.46
N LYS A 727 36.54 -8.32 -18.47
CA LYS A 727 36.40 -9.05 -19.75
C LYS A 727 37.69 -9.06 -20.58
N HIS A 728 38.62 -8.13 -20.40
CA HIS A 728 39.91 -8.14 -21.10
C HIS A 728 41.07 -8.68 -20.24
N GLY A 729 40.79 -9.21 -19.05
CA GLY A 729 41.80 -9.81 -18.16
C GLY A 729 42.67 -8.78 -17.41
N LYS A 730 42.25 -7.52 -17.37
CA LYS A 730 42.94 -6.40 -16.69
C LYS A 730 42.42 -6.24 -15.26
N LEU A 731 42.83 -7.17 -14.39
CA LEU A 731 42.29 -7.31 -13.04
C LEU A 731 42.72 -6.19 -12.09
N GLU A 732 44.00 -5.84 -12.06
CA GLU A 732 44.51 -4.84 -11.12
C GLU A 732 43.89 -3.48 -11.41
N GLU A 733 43.73 -3.13 -12.69
CA GLU A 733 43.06 -1.91 -13.10
C GLU A 733 41.57 -1.92 -12.71
N ALA A 734 40.90 -3.08 -12.78
CA ALA A 734 39.51 -3.20 -12.33
C ALA A 734 39.36 -3.02 -10.80
N ILE A 735 40.31 -3.55 -10.02
CA ILE A 735 40.37 -3.39 -8.56
C ILE A 735 40.65 -1.93 -8.19
N ASP A 736 41.57 -1.28 -8.91
CA ASP A 736 41.89 0.13 -8.67
C ASP A 736 40.70 1.05 -8.96
N MET A 737 39.88 0.72 -9.98
CA MET A 737 38.61 1.44 -10.21
C MET A 737 37.60 1.25 -9.08
N LEU A 738 37.54 0.08 -8.43
CA LEU A 738 36.66 -0.17 -7.27
C LEU A 738 37.14 0.58 -6.01
N LYS A 739 38.45 0.67 -5.80
CA LYS A 739 39.04 1.48 -4.73
C LYS A 739 38.78 2.97 -4.94
N GLU A 740 39.01 3.47 -6.16
CA GLU A 740 38.72 4.86 -6.53
C GLU A 740 37.23 5.18 -6.32
N MET A 741 36.33 4.25 -6.65
CA MET A 741 34.89 4.43 -6.44
C MET A 741 34.53 4.60 -4.96
N LYS A 742 35.27 3.94 -4.05
CA LYS A 742 35.10 4.09 -2.60
C LYS A 742 35.74 5.36 -2.07
N GLU A 743 36.94 5.72 -2.54
CA GLU A 743 37.62 6.96 -2.17
C GLU A 743 36.81 8.20 -2.56
N LYS A 744 36.06 8.13 -3.68
CA LYS A 744 35.19 9.21 -4.18
C LYS A 744 33.72 9.11 -3.71
N ASP A 745 33.42 8.24 -2.74
CA ASP A 745 32.10 8.04 -2.10
C ASP A 745 30.91 7.84 -3.08
N VAL A 746 31.10 7.01 -4.12
CA VAL A 746 30.05 6.72 -5.10
C VAL A 746 29.17 5.54 -4.65
N GLN A 747 27.90 5.81 -4.35
CA GLN A 747 26.94 4.80 -3.84
C GLN A 747 26.40 3.86 -4.93
N LEU A 748 26.33 2.56 -4.64
CA LEU A 748 25.70 1.55 -5.49
C LEU A 748 24.20 1.42 -5.19
N ARG A 749 23.36 1.39 -6.24
CA ARG A 749 21.93 1.06 -6.18
C ARG A 749 21.70 -0.42 -6.53
N ASP A 750 20.54 -0.98 -6.19
CA ASP A 750 20.22 -2.40 -6.46
C ASP A 750 20.32 -2.78 -7.95
N SER A 751 19.97 -1.87 -8.87
CA SER A 751 20.11 -2.09 -10.31
C SER A 751 21.57 -2.18 -10.78
N THR A 752 22.49 -1.50 -10.11
CA THR A 752 23.93 -1.57 -10.39
C THR A 752 24.58 -2.82 -9.78
N ILE A 753 24.02 -3.36 -8.69
CA ILE A 753 24.46 -4.64 -8.10
C ILE A 753 24.20 -5.80 -9.08
N GLY A 754 23.04 -5.82 -9.75
CA GLY A 754 22.76 -6.82 -10.80
C GLY A 754 23.75 -6.77 -11.97
N LEU A 755 24.22 -5.58 -12.35
CA LEU A 755 25.24 -5.41 -13.40
C LEU A 755 26.63 -5.92 -12.96
N LEU A 756 26.95 -5.80 -11.66
CA LEU A 756 28.16 -6.33 -11.06
C LEU A 756 28.13 -7.87 -10.99
N THR A 757 26.99 -8.46 -10.64
CA THR A 757 26.79 -9.92 -10.70
C THR A 757 26.97 -10.47 -12.12
N LEU A 758 26.40 -9.78 -13.12
CA LEU A 758 26.57 -10.16 -14.52
C LEU A 758 28.05 -10.08 -14.95
N THR A 759 28.78 -9.08 -14.45
CA THR A 759 30.21 -8.91 -14.69
C THR A 759 31.04 -10.07 -14.13
N MET A 760 30.76 -10.49 -12.89
CA MET A 760 31.42 -11.64 -12.28
C MET A 760 31.08 -12.95 -13.02
N ASN A 761 29.85 -13.09 -13.53
CA ASN A 761 29.46 -14.24 -14.37
C ASN A 761 30.23 -14.26 -15.70
N THR A 762 30.48 -13.11 -16.33
CA THR A 762 31.32 -13.06 -17.54
C THR A 762 32.79 -13.39 -17.27
N ALA A 763 33.28 -13.14 -16.05
CA ALA A 763 34.60 -13.59 -15.61
C ALA A 763 34.62 -15.09 -15.28
N ALA A 764 33.52 -15.64 -14.74
CA ALA A 764 33.37 -17.08 -14.48
C ALA A 764 33.51 -17.91 -15.76
N MET A 765 32.91 -17.46 -16.86
CA MET A 765 33.01 -18.11 -18.19
C MET A 765 34.45 -18.19 -18.74
N LYS A 766 35.39 -17.41 -18.18
CA LYS A 766 36.82 -17.46 -18.55
C LYS A 766 37.64 -18.41 -17.68
N GLY A 767 37.06 -18.96 -16.61
CA GLY A 767 37.71 -19.93 -15.73
C GLY A 767 38.70 -19.35 -14.71
N ASP A 768 38.71 -18.04 -14.46
CA ASP A 768 39.66 -17.42 -13.51
C ASP A 768 39.05 -17.19 -12.12
N ALA A 769 39.03 -18.26 -11.32
CA ALA A 769 38.45 -18.26 -9.97
C ALA A 769 39.17 -17.32 -8.98
N ASN A 770 40.49 -17.10 -9.16
CA ASN A 770 41.27 -16.22 -8.28
C ASN A 770 40.92 -14.75 -8.52
N THR A 771 40.70 -14.37 -9.78
CA THR A 771 40.21 -13.04 -10.16
C THR A 771 38.84 -12.76 -9.54
N ILE A 772 37.92 -13.72 -9.57
CA ILE A 772 36.58 -13.58 -9.00
C ILE A 772 36.64 -13.45 -7.48
N ARG A 773 37.43 -14.30 -6.81
CA ARG A 773 37.65 -14.25 -5.36
C ARG A 773 38.17 -12.89 -4.92
N ARG A 774 39.23 -12.39 -5.58
CA ARG A 774 39.81 -11.07 -5.27
C ARG A 774 38.83 -9.92 -5.48
N LEU A 775 38.04 -9.95 -6.57
CA LEU A 775 37.00 -8.94 -6.80
C LEU A 775 35.90 -9.01 -5.72
N GLN A 776 35.45 -10.21 -5.36
CA GLN A 776 34.42 -10.44 -4.35
C GLN A 776 34.86 -9.95 -2.96
N GLU A 777 36.06 -10.33 -2.53
CA GLU A 777 36.66 -9.87 -1.26
C GLU A 777 36.82 -8.34 -1.24
N THR A 778 37.28 -7.74 -2.35
CA THR A 778 37.42 -6.29 -2.46
C THR A 778 36.08 -5.58 -2.33
N ILE A 779 35.02 -6.08 -2.96
CA ILE A 779 33.68 -5.48 -2.89
C ILE A 779 33.13 -5.52 -1.45
N PHE A 780 33.32 -6.64 -0.75
CA PHE A 780 32.81 -6.82 0.62
C PHE A 780 33.65 -6.07 1.67
N THR A 781 34.97 -6.08 1.55
CA THR A 781 35.87 -5.35 2.46
C THR A 781 35.73 -3.83 2.35
N LEU A 782 35.47 -3.30 1.14
CA LEU A 782 35.19 -1.88 0.93
C LEU A 782 33.77 -1.47 1.36
N GLY A 783 32.91 -2.42 1.72
CA GLY A 783 31.51 -2.18 2.12
C GLY A 783 30.65 -1.62 0.99
N LEU A 784 30.97 -1.96 -0.27
CA LEU A 784 30.25 -1.45 -1.45
C LEU A 784 28.89 -2.16 -1.66
N ALA A 785 28.79 -3.45 -1.31
CA ALA A 785 27.55 -4.22 -1.39
C ALA A 785 27.46 -5.27 -0.27
N LYS A 786 26.25 -5.60 0.16
CA LYS A 786 26.01 -6.69 1.13
C LYS A 786 26.16 -8.06 0.45
N PRO A 787 26.72 -9.07 1.13
CA PRO A 787 26.78 -10.44 0.62
C PRO A 787 25.38 -10.97 0.33
N SER A 788 25.18 -11.48 -0.89
CA SER A 788 23.92 -12.08 -1.33
C SER A 788 24.19 -13.35 -2.12
N SER A 789 23.24 -14.29 -2.15
CA SER A 789 23.37 -15.55 -2.90
C SER A 789 23.80 -15.33 -4.36
N ASN A 790 23.29 -14.27 -4.99
CA ASN A 790 23.60 -13.90 -6.37
C ASN A 790 25.04 -13.39 -6.56
N LEU A 791 25.59 -12.65 -5.59
CA LEU A 791 26.98 -12.16 -5.66
C LEU A 791 28.00 -13.25 -5.30
N CYS A 792 27.61 -14.25 -4.52
CA CYS A 792 28.47 -15.38 -4.16
C CYS A 792 28.41 -16.56 -5.15
N SER A 793 27.35 -16.64 -5.96
CA SER A 793 27.18 -17.69 -6.98
C SER A 793 28.28 -17.77 -8.07
N PRO A 794 28.87 -16.67 -8.58
CA PRO A 794 29.81 -16.73 -9.71
C PRO A 794 31.12 -17.46 -9.39
N LEU A 795 31.62 -17.35 -8.15
CA LEU A 795 32.83 -18.03 -7.71
C LEU A 795 32.65 -19.56 -7.72
N ILE A 796 31.52 -20.03 -7.17
CA ILE A 796 31.18 -21.45 -7.12
C ILE A 796 30.92 -21.97 -8.53
N ALA A 797 30.22 -21.20 -9.39
CA ALA A 797 29.98 -21.56 -10.78
C ALA A 797 31.29 -21.74 -11.57
N CYS A 798 32.29 -20.88 -11.38
CA CYS A 798 33.61 -21.01 -12.00
C CYS A 798 34.33 -22.31 -11.63
N TYR A 799 34.23 -22.76 -10.38
CA TYR A 799 34.81 -24.04 -9.94
C TYR A 799 34.04 -25.25 -10.47
N LEU A 800 32.72 -25.13 -10.63
CA LEU A 800 31.88 -26.17 -11.22
C LEU A 800 32.14 -26.34 -12.73
N GLU A 801 32.27 -25.23 -13.48
CA GLU A 801 32.59 -25.24 -14.92
C GLU A 801 34.01 -25.75 -15.21
N SER A 802 34.93 -25.63 -14.26
CA SER A 802 36.29 -26.19 -14.35
C SER A 802 36.42 -27.62 -13.80
N GLU A 803 35.29 -28.28 -13.49
CA GLU A 803 35.20 -29.64 -12.90
C GLU A 803 36.02 -29.83 -11.60
N ASN A 804 36.39 -28.73 -10.93
CA ASN A 804 37.11 -28.73 -9.66
C ASN A 804 36.13 -28.70 -8.49
N TYR A 805 35.50 -29.84 -8.23
CA TYR A 805 34.48 -29.99 -7.19
C TYR A 805 35.02 -29.80 -5.75
N ALA A 806 36.29 -30.13 -5.49
CA ALA A 806 36.92 -29.89 -4.19
C ALA A 806 37.04 -28.38 -3.91
N GLY A 807 37.52 -27.61 -4.89
CA GLY A 807 37.58 -26.15 -4.80
C GLY A 807 36.20 -25.50 -4.72
N ALA A 808 35.20 -26.03 -5.42
CA ALA A 808 33.81 -25.58 -5.31
C ALA A 808 33.24 -25.81 -3.91
N PHE A 809 33.52 -26.97 -3.29
CA PHE A 809 33.08 -27.29 -1.94
C PHE A 809 33.75 -26.39 -0.91
N ASP A 810 35.07 -26.22 -0.98
CA ASP A 810 35.81 -25.34 -0.06
C ASP A 810 35.29 -23.89 -0.14
N ALA A 811 35.05 -23.38 -1.36
CA ALA A 811 34.45 -22.06 -1.55
C ALA A 811 33.02 -21.96 -0.99
N THR A 812 32.23 -23.03 -1.09
CA THR A 812 30.87 -23.07 -0.53
C THR A 812 30.89 -23.06 1.01
N VAL A 813 31.81 -23.81 1.63
CA VAL A 813 32.01 -23.83 3.08
C VAL A 813 32.47 -22.46 3.59
N GLU A 814 33.38 -21.81 2.87
CA GLU A 814 33.87 -20.47 3.19
C GLU A 814 32.74 -19.44 3.15
N VAL A 815 31.94 -19.43 2.07
CA VAL A 815 30.81 -18.49 1.92
C VAL A 815 29.73 -18.74 2.97
N GLN A 816 29.45 -20.00 3.33
CA GLN A 816 28.49 -20.33 4.38
C GLN A 816 28.98 -19.84 5.75
N LYS A 817 30.25 -20.07 6.10
CA LYS A 817 30.82 -19.63 7.40
C LYS A 817 30.93 -18.11 7.52
N GLN A 818 31.34 -17.42 6.47
CA GLN A 818 31.55 -15.97 6.50
C GLN A 818 30.24 -15.17 6.30
N TYR A 819 29.30 -15.66 5.49
CA TYR A 819 28.15 -14.89 5.03
C TYR A 819 26.78 -15.55 5.23
N ASN A 820 26.73 -16.78 5.76
CA ASN A 820 25.51 -17.58 5.93
C ASN A 820 24.68 -17.70 4.63
N GLN A 821 25.37 -17.92 3.51
CA GLN A 821 24.78 -18.15 2.19
C GLN A 821 25.35 -19.42 1.58
N MET A 822 24.53 -20.21 0.89
CA MET A 822 24.96 -21.48 0.26
C MET A 822 24.43 -21.59 -1.19
N PRO A 823 24.99 -20.82 -2.13
CA PRO A 823 24.60 -20.86 -3.54
C PRO A 823 25.06 -22.15 -4.22
N LYS A 824 24.37 -22.58 -5.29
CA LYS A 824 24.84 -23.62 -6.24
C LYS A 824 25.15 -25.03 -5.68
N ILE A 825 24.77 -25.31 -4.44
CA ILE A 825 25.01 -26.61 -3.78
C ILE A 825 24.44 -27.82 -4.55
N HIS A 826 23.26 -27.70 -5.14
CA HIS A 826 22.64 -28.79 -5.92
C HIS A 826 23.47 -29.15 -7.15
N ASP A 827 24.01 -28.15 -7.84
CA ASP A 827 24.82 -28.35 -9.04
C ASP A 827 26.18 -29.01 -8.67
N LEU A 828 26.74 -28.69 -7.49
CA LEU A 828 27.90 -29.38 -6.92
C LEU A 828 27.64 -30.87 -6.65
N ILE A 829 26.51 -31.19 -6.01
CA ILE A 829 26.14 -32.60 -5.72
C ILE A 829 25.91 -33.37 -7.02
N CYS A 830 25.24 -32.78 -8.02
CA CYS A 830 25.06 -33.42 -9.32
C CYS A 830 26.40 -33.77 -9.97
N GLY A 831 27.33 -32.82 -10.04
CA GLY A 831 28.66 -33.06 -10.62
C GLY A 831 29.49 -34.11 -9.87
N LEU A 832 29.37 -34.18 -8.54
CA LEU A 832 30.02 -35.22 -7.73
C LEU A 832 29.42 -36.62 -7.99
N VAL A 833 28.11 -36.71 -8.16
CA VAL A 833 27.41 -37.96 -8.47
C VAL A 833 27.73 -38.44 -9.89
N GLU A 834 27.87 -37.53 -10.86
CA GLU A 834 28.29 -37.85 -12.23
C GLU A 834 29.73 -38.36 -12.27
N LYS A 835 30.65 -37.70 -11.56
CA LYS A 835 32.06 -38.11 -11.47
C LYS A 835 32.26 -39.40 -10.67
N GLY A 836 31.36 -39.70 -9.73
CA GLY A 836 31.42 -40.89 -8.88
C GLY A 836 32.41 -40.77 -7.72
N ASP A 837 32.73 -39.56 -7.26
CA ASP A 837 33.66 -39.30 -6.15
C ASP A 837 32.94 -39.48 -4.79
N ALA A 838 32.93 -40.71 -4.29
CA ALA A 838 32.20 -41.06 -3.08
C ALA A 838 32.78 -40.44 -1.79
N GLU A 839 34.11 -40.25 -1.72
CA GLU A 839 34.75 -39.65 -0.54
C GLU A 839 34.40 -38.18 -0.39
N LEU A 840 34.47 -37.42 -1.49
CA LEU A 840 34.11 -36.00 -1.47
C LEU A 840 32.60 -35.80 -1.30
N LEU A 841 31.78 -36.63 -1.95
CA LEU A 841 30.33 -36.62 -1.76
C LEU A 841 29.95 -36.85 -0.29
N GLN A 842 30.59 -37.80 0.41
CA GLN A 842 30.34 -38.06 1.82
C GLN A 842 30.68 -36.84 2.70
N LYS A 843 31.79 -36.15 2.42
CA LYS A 843 32.16 -34.91 3.11
C LYS A 843 31.14 -33.78 2.87
N VAL A 844 30.64 -33.64 1.64
CA VAL A 844 29.58 -32.67 1.33
C VAL A 844 28.29 -33.01 2.07
N MET A 845 27.91 -34.29 2.15
CA MET A 845 26.71 -34.73 2.85
C MET A 845 26.81 -34.56 4.36
N GLU A 846 27.98 -34.80 4.96
CA GLU A 846 28.21 -34.55 6.39
C GLU A 846 28.06 -33.06 6.72
N PHE A 847 28.63 -32.19 5.88
CA PHE A 847 28.46 -30.74 6.03
C PHE A 847 27.00 -30.30 5.87
N LEU A 848 26.26 -30.82 4.87
CA LEU A 848 24.85 -30.49 4.67
C LEU A 848 23.95 -31.03 5.77
N SER A 849 24.29 -32.19 6.33
CA SER A 849 23.59 -32.74 7.49
C SER A 849 23.74 -31.83 8.71
N GLN A 850 24.95 -31.34 8.97
CA GLN A 850 25.22 -30.41 10.08
C GLN A 850 24.51 -29.06 9.91
N GLU A 851 24.52 -28.48 8.71
CA GLU A 851 24.00 -27.13 8.47
C GLU A 851 22.49 -27.08 8.16
N ARG A 852 21.95 -28.05 7.40
CA ARG A 852 20.55 -28.06 6.91
C ARG A 852 19.70 -29.20 7.49
N GLY A 853 20.31 -30.13 8.22
CA GLY A 853 19.67 -31.32 8.76
C GLY A 853 19.59 -32.49 7.77
N GLU A 854 19.58 -33.71 8.30
CA GLU A 854 19.61 -34.97 7.53
C GLU A 854 18.50 -35.06 6.48
N MET A 855 17.28 -34.63 6.82
CA MET A 855 16.13 -34.71 5.89
C MET A 855 16.31 -33.82 4.65
N MET A 856 16.86 -32.60 4.80
CA MET A 856 17.10 -31.71 3.66
C MET A 856 18.26 -32.20 2.79
N MET A 857 19.30 -32.76 3.43
CA MET A 857 20.41 -33.41 2.74
C MET A 857 19.92 -34.59 1.89
N LEU A 858 19.02 -35.43 2.41
CA LEU A 858 18.43 -36.55 1.66
C LEU A 858 17.64 -36.08 0.43
N TYR A 859 16.96 -34.94 0.51
CA TYR A 859 16.29 -34.34 -0.65
C TYR A 859 17.28 -33.81 -1.70
N ASP A 860 18.33 -33.11 -1.26
CA ASP A 860 19.38 -32.62 -2.16
C ASP A 860 20.07 -33.79 -2.89
N LEU A 861 20.32 -34.90 -2.19
CA LEU A 861 20.86 -36.12 -2.79
C LEU A 861 19.85 -36.86 -3.69
N TYR A 862 18.58 -36.91 -3.30
CA TYR A 862 17.49 -37.48 -4.11
C TYR A 862 17.37 -36.77 -5.46
N PHE A 863 17.31 -35.44 -5.46
CA PHE A 863 17.20 -34.66 -6.69
C PHE A 863 18.47 -34.75 -7.54
N ALA A 864 19.65 -34.88 -6.93
CA ALA A 864 20.88 -35.14 -7.68
C ALA A 864 20.85 -36.51 -8.36
N PHE A 865 20.41 -37.58 -7.68
CA PHE A 865 20.26 -38.90 -8.30
C PHE A 865 19.20 -38.92 -9.41
N LEU A 866 18.13 -38.13 -9.27
CA LEU A 866 17.14 -37.92 -10.33
C LEU A 866 17.76 -37.25 -11.55
N GLN A 867 18.47 -36.13 -11.36
CA GLN A 867 19.04 -35.35 -12.45
C GLN A 867 20.16 -36.11 -13.19
N THR A 868 20.87 -36.98 -12.49
CA THR A 868 21.95 -37.82 -13.04
C THR A 868 21.47 -39.17 -13.62
N GLY A 869 20.15 -39.42 -13.64
CA GLY A 869 19.56 -40.65 -14.20
C GLY A 869 19.72 -41.91 -13.33
N ARG A 870 20.20 -41.78 -12.09
CA ARG A 870 20.36 -42.90 -11.13
C ARG A 870 19.07 -43.19 -10.36
N TYR A 871 17.99 -43.48 -11.08
CA TYR A 871 16.64 -43.61 -10.50
C TYR A 871 16.52 -44.71 -9.43
N LYS A 872 17.31 -45.78 -9.52
CA LYS A 872 17.31 -46.87 -8.51
C LYS A 872 17.86 -46.41 -7.16
N GLU A 873 18.86 -45.53 -7.16
CA GLU A 873 19.44 -44.95 -5.95
C GLU A 873 18.49 -43.89 -5.37
N ALA A 874 17.92 -43.04 -6.23
CA ALA A 874 16.88 -42.08 -5.86
C ALA A 874 15.66 -42.77 -5.20
N ARG A 875 15.20 -43.90 -5.75
CA ARG A 875 14.06 -44.65 -5.21
C ARG A 875 14.32 -45.15 -3.78
N LYS A 876 15.53 -45.64 -3.51
CA LYS A 876 15.91 -46.10 -2.16
C LYS A 876 15.81 -44.99 -1.12
N ILE A 877 16.18 -43.77 -1.49
CA ILE A 877 16.08 -42.61 -0.59
C ILE A 877 14.62 -42.30 -0.29
N ILE A 878 13.76 -42.23 -1.32
CA ILE A 878 12.37 -41.81 -1.11
C ILE A 878 11.50 -42.88 -0.46
N GLU A 879 11.84 -44.15 -0.65
CA GLU A 879 11.21 -45.29 0.04
C GLU A 879 11.77 -45.52 1.45
N THR A 880 12.75 -44.71 1.91
CA THR A 880 13.26 -44.82 3.27
C THR A 880 12.15 -44.49 4.27
N PRO A 881 11.79 -45.41 5.18
CA PRO A 881 10.67 -45.23 6.10
C PRO A 881 10.94 -44.03 7.01
N GLY A 882 9.98 -43.08 7.04
CA GLY A 882 10.06 -41.84 7.83
C GLY A 882 10.38 -40.58 7.03
N LEU A 883 10.69 -40.68 5.73
CA LEU A 883 10.84 -39.50 4.87
C LEU A 883 9.47 -38.91 4.51
N ARG A 884 9.30 -37.60 4.70
CA ARG A 884 8.04 -36.85 4.43
C ARG A 884 8.16 -35.92 3.25
N ALA A 885 7.07 -35.77 2.48
CA ALA A 885 7.00 -34.84 1.35
C ALA A 885 7.25 -33.39 1.77
N ARG A 886 8.07 -32.67 0.99
CA ARG A 886 8.31 -31.22 1.14
C ARG A 886 7.87 -30.51 -0.14
N PRO A 887 6.63 -29.96 -0.19
CA PRO A 887 6.05 -29.39 -1.40
C PRO A 887 6.92 -28.33 -2.07
N THR A 888 7.56 -27.46 -1.29
CA THR A 888 8.43 -26.39 -1.80
C THR A 888 9.68 -26.91 -2.51
N ARG A 889 10.22 -28.05 -2.07
CA ARG A 889 11.40 -28.67 -2.70
C ARG A 889 11.03 -29.46 -3.96
N LEU A 890 9.92 -30.20 -3.91
CA LEU A 890 9.38 -30.92 -5.07
C LEU A 890 8.99 -29.94 -6.18
N GLN A 891 8.34 -28.82 -5.84
CA GLN A 891 8.02 -27.75 -6.77
C GLN A 891 9.28 -27.13 -7.38
N TRP A 892 10.28 -26.79 -6.56
CA TRP A 892 11.53 -26.20 -7.07
C TRP A 892 12.23 -27.12 -8.09
N PHE A 893 12.28 -28.43 -7.84
CA PHE A 893 12.88 -29.36 -8.79
C PHE A 893 12.02 -29.54 -10.04
N ALA A 894 10.69 -29.59 -9.90
CA ALA A 894 9.77 -29.65 -11.04
C ALA A 894 9.90 -28.42 -11.96
N GLU A 895 9.90 -27.22 -11.40
CA GLU A 895 10.12 -25.97 -12.16
C GLU A 895 11.51 -25.95 -12.82
N LYS A 896 12.54 -26.48 -12.16
CA LYS A 896 13.88 -26.62 -12.74
C LYS A 896 13.89 -27.59 -13.92
N CYS A 897 13.22 -28.73 -13.82
CA CYS A 897 13.09 -29.70 -14.91
C CYS A 897 12.30 -29.14 -16.10
N ILE A 898 11.22 -28.40 -15.84
CA ILE A 898 10.42 -27.73 -16.88
C ILE A 898 11.26 -26.67 -17.60
N ALA A 899 11.94 -25.79 -16.85
CA ALA A 899 12.80 -24.75 -17.44
C ALA A 899 13.99 -25.32 -18.24
N ALA A 900 14.48 -26.50 -17.86
CA ALA A 900 15.55 -27.22 -18.56
C ALA A 900 15.06 -28.18 -19.65
N GLN A 901 13.74 -28.30 -19.85
CA GLN A 901 13.08 -29.26 -20.76
C GLN A 901 13.46 -30.74 -20.50
N GLN A 902 13.76 -31.09 -19.25
CA GLN A 902 14.12 -32.45 -18.82
C GLN A 902 12.90 -33.20 -18.28
N MET A 903 12.14 -33.86 -19.17
CA MET A 903 10.90 -34.56 -18.79
C MET A 903 11.13 -35.94 -18.16
N GLU A 904 12.19 -36.66 -18.53
CA GLU A 904 12.46 -38.01 -18.02
C GLU A 904 12.72 -38.05 -16.49
N PRO A 905 13.52 -37.13 -15.89
CA PRO A 905 13.67 -37.07 -14.43
C PRO A 905 12.37 -36.69 -13.72
N LEU A 906 11.56 -35.83 -14.36
CA LEU A 906 10.27 -35.40 -13.83
C LEU A 906 9.27 -36.55 -13.77
N GLU A 907 9.12 -37.32 -14.86
CA GLU A 907 8.27 -38.51 -14.93
C GLU A 907 8.67 -39.54 -13.86
N ASN A 908 9.98 -39.81 -13.73
CA ASN A 908 10.50 -40.73 -12.72
C ASN A 908 10.27 -40.21 -11.29
N MET A 909 10.34 -38.90 -11.04
CA MET A 909 10.00 -38.31 -9.75
C MET A 909 8.51 -38.50 -9.43
N VAL A 910 7.61 -38.26 -10.39
CA VAL A 910 6.16 -38.45 -10.21
C VAL A 910 5.83 -39.91 -9.90
N ASP A 911 6.46 -40.87 -10.58
CA ASP A 911 6.22 -42.30 -10.33
C ASP A 911 6.80 -42.76 -8.96
N MET A 912 7.92 -42.20 -8.50
CA MET A 912 8.54 -42.59 -7.23
C MET A 912 7.88 -41.96 -6.00
N THR A 913 7.19 -40.83 -6.16
CA THR A 913 6.53 -40.13 -5.06
C THR A 913 5.20 -40.78 -4.62
N VAL A 914 4.75 -41.86 -5.27
CA VAL A 914 3.52 -42.61 -4.93
C VAL A 914 3.51 -43.08 -3.48
N LYS A 915 4.65 -43.58 -2.98
CA LYS A 915 4.79 -44.10 -1.61
C LYS A 915 5.26 -43.06 -0.60
N LEU A 916 5.45 -41.80 -1.04
CA LEU A 916 5.93 -40.73 -0.18
C LEU A 916 4.76 -40.17 0.63
N PHE A 917 4.86 -40.25 1.95
CA PHE A 917 3.81 -39.78 2.85
C PHE A 917 3.59 -38.26 2.71
N GLU A 918 2.33 -37.84 2.62
CA GLU A 918 1.86 -36.44 2.45
C GLU A 918 2.21 -35.75 1.12
N CYS A 919 2.57 -36.50 0.09
CA CYS A 919 2.78 -35.92 -1.24
C CYS A 919 1.43 -35.60 -1.90
N ASP A 920 1.21 -34.35 -2.30
CA ASP A 920 0.03 -33.97 -3.08
C ASP A 920 0.21 -34.42 -4.54
N ARG A 921 -0.52 -35.48 -4.90
CA ARG A 921 -0.41 -36.16 -6.19
C ARG A 921 -0.97 -35.32 -7.35
N ASP A 922 -1.95 -34.44 -7.12
CA ASP A 922 -2.47 -33.54 -8.17
C ASP A 922 -1.38 -32.55 -8.63
N ASP A 923 -0.56 -32.06 -7.69
CA ASP A 923 0.54 -31.16 -8.03
C ASP A 923 1.60 -31.85 -8.88
N MET A 924 1.90 -33.11 -8.57
CA MET A 924 2.87 -33.91 -9.32
C MET A 924 2.42 -34.12 -10.77
N TYR A 925 1.14 -34.45 -10.99
CA TYR A 925 0.58 -34.59 -12.34
C TYR A 925 0.44 -33.25 -13.07
N HIS A 926 0.13 -32.17 -12.34
CA HIS A 926 0.08 -30.83 -12.91
C HIS A 926 1.44 -30.41 -13.51
N TYR A 927 2.54 -30.64 -12.79
CA TYR A 927 3.88 -30.32 -13.28
C TYR A 927 4.26 -31.14 -14.53
N LEU A 928 3.83 -32.39 -14.63
CA LEU A 928 4.09 -33.25 -15.80
C LEU A 928 3.38 -32.75 -17.07
N LEU A 929 2.25 -32.06 -16.91
CA LEU A 929 1.42 -31.55 -17.99
C LEU A 929 1.78 -30.13 -18.45
N GLN A 930 2.57 -29.38 -17.67
CA GLN A 930 2.77 -27.94 -17.85
C GLN A 930 3.48 -27.55 -19.16
N GLU A 931 4.29 -28.46 -19.74
CA GLU A 931 4.98 -28.23 -21.02
C GLU A 931 4.88 -29.38 -22.03
N THR A 932 3.95 -30.32 -21.84
CA THR A 932 3.72 -31.41 -22.79
C THR A 932 2.46 -31.15 -23.62
N ASN A 933 2.61 -30.80 -24.90
CA ASN A 933 1.48 -30.80 -25.86
C ASN A 933 1.19 -32.20 -26.43
N ASP A 934 1.64 -33.25 -25.74
CA ASP A 934 1.52 -34.64 -26.17
C ASP A 934 0.22 -35.24 -25.62
N TRP A 935 -0.77 -35.40 -26.50
CA TRP A 935 -2.10 -35.90 -26.14
C TRP A 935 -2.07 -37.33 -25.61
N GLN A 936 -1.12 -38.17 -26.03
CA GLN A 936 -1.02 -39.56 -25.55
C GLN A 936 -0.59 -39.60 -24.10
N LYS A 937 0.37 -38.73 -23.73
CA LYS A 937 0.81 -38.57 -22.34
C LYS A 937 -0.28 -37.95 -21.47
N ALA A 938 -1.01 -36.97 -21.99
CA ALA A 938 -2.16 -36.39 -21.30
C ALA A 938 -3.25 -37.43 -21.00
N GLU A 939 -3.59 -38.29 -21.98
CA GLU A 939 -4.55 -39.36 -21.81
C GLU A 939 -4.04 -40.45 -20.83
N ALA A 940 -2.78 -40.85 -20.95
CA ALA A 940 -2.16 -41.81 -20.02
C ALA A 940 -2.11 -41.26 -18.58
N THR A 941 -1.86 -39.96 -18.43
CA THR A 941 -1.88 -39.27 -17.13
C THR A 941 -3.29 -39.23 -16.57
N TRP A 942 -4.29 -38.92 -17.40
CA TRP A 942 -5.70 -38.99 -17.01
C TRP A 942 -6.11 -40.39 -16.55
N MET A 943 -5.74 -41.44 -17.29
CA MET A 943 -6.03 -42.82 -16.90
C MET A 943 -5.36 -43.20 -15.57
N LYS A 944 -4.09 -42.84 -15.38
CA LYS A 944 -3.38 -43.05 -14.11
C LYS A 944 -4.06 -42.34 -12.93
N MET A 945 -4.55 -41.10 -13.14
CA MET A 945 -5.27 -40.36 -12.11
C MET A 945 -6.58 -41.05 -11.70
N GLN A 946 -7.29 -41.66 -12.66
CA GLN A 946 -8.50 -42.45 -12.38
C GLN A 946 -8.16 -43.75 -11.64
N GLU A 947 -7.09 -44.46 -12.01
CA GLU A 947 -6.63 -45.66 -11.31
C GLU A 947 -6.22 -45.38 -9.87
N GLU A 948 -5.60 -44.21 -9.60
CA GLU A 948 -5.24 -43.76 -8.25
C GLU A 948 -6.44 -43.17 -7.46
N ASN A 949 -7.66 -43.17 -8.02
CA ASN A 949 -8.87 -42.52 -7.46
C ASN A 949 -8.65 -41.04 -7.07
N LEU A 950 -7.84 -40.33 -7.86
CA LEU A 950 -7.46 -38.96 -7.58
C LEU A 950 -8.42 -37.98 -8.27
N ALA A 951 -9.05 -37.10 -7.49
CA ALA A 951 -9.85 -35.98 -8.01
C ALA A 951 -8.92 -34.83 -8.45
N PRO A 952 -8.74 -34.57 -9.76
CA PRO A 952 -7.83 -33.53 -10.25
C PRO A 952 -8.39 -32.14 -9.96
N ARG A 953 -7.51 -31.18 -9.66
CA ARG A 953 -7.95 -29.78 -9.49
C ARG A 953 -8.26 -29.14 -10.84
N GLU A 954 -9.07 -28.09 -10.80
CA GLU A 954 -9.57 -27.39 -12.00
C GLU A 954 -8.45 -26.88 -12.92
N ARG A 955 -7.29 -26.49 -12.35
CA ARG A 955 -6.11 -26.10 -13.14
C ARG A 955 -5.53 -27.23 -13.99
N THR A 956 -5.53 -28.45 -13.47
CA THR A 956 -4.99 -29.65 -14.12
C THR A 956 -5.98 -30.14 -15.18
N LEU A 957 -7.29 -30.09 -14.89
CA LEU A 957 -8.35 -30.39 -15.85
C LEU A 957 -8.36 -29.44 -17.04
N ARG A 958 -8.20 -28.13 -16.83
CA ARG A 958 -8.11 -27.15 -17.92
C ARG A 958 -6.89 -27.41 -18.80
N LEU A 959 -5.73 -27.67 -18.19
CA LEU A 959 -4.51 -27.97 -18.93
C LEU A 959 -4.63 -29.26 -19.75
N LEU A 960 -5.18 -30.35 -19.18
CA LEU A 960 -5.49 -31.58 -19.91
C LEU A 960 -6.45 -31.34 -21.06
N ALA A 961 -7.50 -30.54 -20.83
CA ALA A 961 -8.49 -30.22 -21.84
C ALA A 961 -7.92 -29.38 -22.98
N ASP A 962 -7.04 -28.43 -22.66
CA ASP A 962 -6.36 -27.61 -23.66
C ASP A 962 -5.42 -28.48 -24.51
N ILE A 963 -4.67 -29.40 -23.90
CA ILE A 963 -3.80 -30.34 -24.64
C ILE A 963 -4.61 -31.28 -25.54
N LEU A 964 -5.72 -31.86 -25.04
CA LEU A 964 -6.59 -32.76 -25.82
C LEU A 964 -7.33 -32.01 -26.94
N LYS A 965 -7.83 -30.79 -26.68
CA LYS A 965 -8.48 -29.93 -27.69
C LYS A 965 -7.51 -29.46 -28.77
N ASN A 966 -6.28 -29.05 -28.39
CA ASN A 966 -5.26 -28.63 -29.34
C ASN A 966 -4.78 -29.76 -30.27
N ASN A 967 -5.09 -31.02 -29.94
CA ASN A 967 -4.75 -32.21 -30.72
C ASN A 967 -6.01 -32.93 -31.29
N ASP A 968 -7.16 -32.25 -31.33
CA ASP A 968 -8.44 -32.75 -31.88
C ASP A 968 -8.93 -34.08 -31.24
N LYS A 969 -8.71 -34.27 -29.94
CA LYS A 969 -9.20 -35.41 -29.17
C LYS A 969 -10.41 -35.03 -28.31
N GLU A 970 -11.35 -35.97 -28.17
CA GLU A 970 -12.52 -35.79 -27.29
C GLU A 970 -12.05 -35.69 -25.83
N VAL A 971 -12.52 -34.66 -25.12
CA VAL A 971 -12.22 -34.47 -23.70
C VAL A 971 -13.20 -35.32 -22.89
N PRO A 972 -12.75 -36.34 -22.14
CA PRO A 972 -13.63 -37.31 -21.49
C PRO A 972 -14.29 -36.80 -20.20
N PHE A 973 -14.13 -35.52 -19.87
CA PHE A 973 -14.63 -34.89 -18.66
C PHE A 973 -15.09 -33.44 -18.93
N GLU A 974 -16.01 -32.94 -18.10
CA GLU A 974 -16.51 -31.57 -18.21
C GLU A 974 -15.51 -30.56 -17.64
N VAL A 975 -15.17 -29.55 -18.44
CA VAL A 975 -14.23 -28.49 -18.07
C VAL A 975 -15.02 -27.20 -17.93
N CYS A 976 -15.01 -26.60 -16.75
CA CYS A 976 -15.70 -25.34 -16.50
C CYS A 976 -15.05 -24.23 -17.35
N VAL A 977 -15.74 -23.82 -18.42
CA VAL A 977 -15.25 -22.79 -19.35
C VAL A 977 -15.47 -21.41 -18.72
N GLN A 978 -14.39 -20.75 -18.29
CA GLN A 978 -14.40 -19.29 -18.13
C GLN A 978 -13.87 -18.63 -19.41
N PRO A 979 -14.43 -17.49 -19.85
CA PRO A 979 -14.03 -16.87 -21.11
C PRO A 979 -12.66 -16.19 -20.99
N ILE A 980 -11.75 -16.54 -21.89
CA ILE A 980 -10.63 -15.67 -22.30
C ILE A 980 -11.24 -14.47 -23.05
N PRO A 981 -10.80 -13.22 -22.81
CA PRO A 981 -11.23 -12.10 -23.64
C PRO A 981 -10.39 -12.05 -24.91
N PHE A 982 -10.88 -12.55 -26.05
CA PHE A 982 -10.36 -12.15 -27.35
C PHE A 982 -11.49 -12.03 -28.40
N GLN A 983 -11.47 -10.93 -29.15
CA GLN A 983 -12.16 -10.66 -30.43
C GLN A 983 -13.63 -11.12 -30.61
N SER A 984 -14.53 -10.11 -30.66
CA SER A 984 -15.64 -9.89 -31.63
C SER A 984 -16.20 -11.14 -32.38
N SER A 985 -17.49 -11.52 -32.38
CA SER A 985 -18.73 -10.74 -32.58
C SER A 985 -19.97 -11.66 -32.44
N PHE A 986 -21.07 -11.11 -31.89
CA PHE A 986 -22.51 -11.29 -32.25
C PHE A 986 -23.23 -12.67 -32.38
N CYS A 987 -24.36 -12.75 -31.65
CA CYS A 987 -25.67 -13.39 -31.96
C CYS A 987 -25.80 -14.93 -31.99
N LEU A 988 -26.82 -15.61 -31.44
CA LEU A 988 -28.16 -15.30 -30.88
C LEU A 988 -28.58 -16.45 -29.90
N LEU A 989 -29.45 -16.11 -28.92
CA LEU A 989 -30.61 -16.84 -28.34
C LEU A 989 -30.54 -18.39 -28.21
N SER A 990 -30.91 -19.09 -27.14
CA SER A 990 -32.01 -18.92 -26.16
C SER A 990 -31.96 -20.05 -25.09
N ALA A 991 -32.70 -19.85 -23.98
CA ALA A 991 -33.06 -20.79 -22.89
C ALA A 991 -32.04 -20.86 -21.72
N THR A 992 -32.28 -20.20 -20.56
CA THR A 992 -33.06 -20.66 -19.37
C THR A 992 -32.65 -22.08 -18.97
N ASP A 993 -32.05 -22.39 -17.82
CA ASP A 993 -32.27 -21.90 -16.46
C ASP A 993 -31.06 -22.19 -15.53
N HIS A 994 -31.08 -21.54 -14.37
CA HIS A 994 -30.38 -21.87 -13.12
C HIS A 994 -28.91 -21.44 -12.88
N ILE A 995 -28.83 -20.27 -12.24
CA ILE A 995 -27.95 -19.92 -11.09
C ILE A 995 -26.46 -19.65 -11.38
N PRO A 996 -26.11 -18.37 -11.64
CA PRO A 996 -24.85 -17.71 -11.26
C PRO A 996 -25.04 -16.98 -9.91
N GLY A 997 -24.07 -16.77 -9.04
CA GLY A 997 -22.64 -16.57 -9.21
C GLY A 997 -22.24 -15.33 -8.39
N PHE A 998 -21.06 -15.37 -7.76
CA PHE A 998 -20.35 -14.16 -7.37
C PHE A 998 -18.83 -14.34 -7.51
N SER A 999 -18.24 -13.50 -8.37
CA SER A 999 -16.81 -13.41 -8.65
C SER A 999 -16.28 -12.03 -8.23
N LEU A 1000 -15.11 -12.03 -7.61
CA LEU A 1000 -14.36 -10.92 -7.01
C LEU A 1000 -13.52 -10.10 -8.01
N SER A 1001 -13.31 -8.80 -7.72
CA SER A 1001 -12.04 -8.11 -8.04
C SER A 1001 -11.72 -6.93 -7.10
N ASP A 1002 -10.42 -6.70 -6.87
CA ASP A 1002 -9.69 -5.59 -6.18
C ASP A 1002 -9.27 -5.69 -4.69
N ASN A 1003 -8.52 -6.76 -4.37
CA ASN A 1003 -7.07 -6.85 -4.00
C ASN A 1003 -6.29 -5.94 -3.02
N ALA A 1004 -6.87 -5.14 -2.11
CA ALA A 1004 -6.05 -4.65 -0.95
C ALA A 1004 -6.78 -4.59 0.39
N ASN A 1005 -8.02 -4.09 0.45
CA ASN A 1005 -8.84 -4.15 1.67
C ASN A 1005 -9.47 -5.53 1.90
N ASN A 1006 -9.47 -6.38 0.88
CA ASN A 1006 -10.08 -7.71 0.89
C ASN A 1006 -9.32 -8.69 1.79
N LEU A 1007 -8.02 -8.54 1.99
CA LEU A 1007 -7.24 -9.51 2.74
C LEU A 1007 -7.57 -9.56 4.24
N LEU A 1008 -7.88 -8.42 4.87
CA LEU A 1008 -8.18 -8.37 6.32
C LEU A 1008 -9.65 -8.71 6.62
N ILE A 1009 -10.58 -8.32 5.74
CA ILE A 1009 -12.01 -8.63 5.89
C ILE A 1009 -12.29 -10.07 5.47
N ILE A 1010 -11.66 -10.57 4.40
CA ILE A 1010 -11.73 -11.99 4.03
C ILE A 1010 -11.05 -12.84 5.10
N SER A 1011 -9.92 -12.42 5.70
CA SER A 1011 -9.31 -13.20 6.79
C SER A 1011 -10.20 -13.24 8.05
N GLN A 1012 -10.84 -12.13 8.43
CA GLN A 1012 -11.71 -12.07 9.60
C GLN A 1012 -13.06 -12.77 9.37
N VAL A 1013 -13.70 -12.57 8.22
CA VAL A 1013 -14.96 -13.25 7.86
C VAL A 1013 -14.72 -14.74 7.65
N LYS A 1014 -13.63 -15.15 6.98
CA LYS A 1014 -13.29 -16.57 6.83
C LYS A 1014 -12.90 -17.24 8.14
N ARG A 1015 -12.31 -16.49 9.08
CA ARG A 1015 -12.06 -16.96 10.44
C ARG A 1015 -13.35 -17.24 11.20
N PHE A 1016 -14.31 -16.31 11.14
CA PHE A 1016 -15.63 -16.49 11.76
C PHE A 1016 -16.44 -17.62 11.09
N THR A 1017 -16.35 -17.79 9.76
CA THR A 1017 -17.06 -18.89 9.08
C THR A 1017 -16.42 -20.25 9.35
N ALA A 1018 -15.09 -20.35 9.40
CA ALA A 1018 -14.41 -21.58 9.78
C ALA A 1018 -14.68 -21.94 11.26
N GLU A 1019 -14.69 -20.96 12.16
CA GLU A 1019 -15.06 -21.18 13.57
C GLU A 1019 -16.55 -21.61 13.70
N TYR A 1020 -17.46 -21.02 12.93
CA TYR A 1020 -18.87 -21.41 12.90
C TYR A 1020 -19.08 -22.83 12.35
N TRP A 1021 -18.48 -23.17 11.22
CA TRP A 1021 -18.59 -24.51 10.64
C TRP A 1021 -17.95 -25.59 11.51
N GLY A 1022 -16.87 -25.26 12.23
CA GLY A 1022 -16.29 -26.14 13.25
C GLY A 1022 -17.28 -26.44 14.38
N THR A 1023 -18.05 -25.44 14.82
CA THR A 1023 -19.13 -25.64 15.81
C THR A 1023 -20.39 -26.30 15.24
N GLU A 1024 -20.60 -26.30 13.93
CA GLU A 1024 -21.72 -27.00 13.27
C GLU A 1024 -21.41 -28.46 12.94
N GLY A 1025 -20.12 -28.83 12.81
CA GLY A 1025 -19.68 -30.18 12.46
C GLY A 1025 -19.38 -30.35 10.97
N ASN A 1026 -19.33 -29.27 10.19
CA ASN A 1026 -19.20 -29.35 8.74
C ASN A 1026 -17.73 -29.31 8.28
N SER A 1027 -17.06 -30.47 8.32
CA SER A 1027 -15.64 -30.59 7.95
C SER A 1027 -15.37 -30.31 6.48
N GLN A 1028 -16.32 -30.63 5.59
CA GLN A 1028 -16.23 -30.43 4.15
C GLN A 1028 -16.13 -28.94 3.77
N ASP A 1029 -17.00 -28.11 4.33
CA ASP A 1029 -17.01 -26.66 4.07
C ASP A 1029 -15.71 -25.98 4.56
N ILE A 1030 -15.11 -26.49 5.64
CA ILE A 1030 -13.84 -25.99 6.18
C ILE A 1030 -12.69 -26.35 5.24
N GLN A 1031 -12.67 -27.58 4.71
CA GLN A 1031 -11.67 -28.03 3.73
C GLN A 1031 -11.80 -27.29 2.40
N GLU A 1032 -13.01 -27.04 1.92
CA GLU A 1032 -13.27 -26.22 0.73
C GLU A 1032 -12.82 -24.78 0.94
N ALA A 1033 -13.07 -24.21 2.12
CA ALA A 1033 -12.59 -22.89 2.47
C ALA A 1033 -11.05 -22.82 2.57
N GLU A 1034 -10.41 -23.86 3.09
CA GLU A 1034 -8.94 -23.97 3.12
C GLU A 1034 -8.36 -24.07 1.71
N ALA A 1035 -8.95 -24.90 0.84
CA ALA A 1035 -8.55 -25.04 -0.56
C ALA A 1035 -8.70 -23.73 -1.35
N LEU A 1036 -9.79 -22.99 -1.10
CA LEU A 1036 -10.03 -21.65 -1.66
C LEU A 1036 -9.05 -20.60 -1.14
N VAL A 1037 -8.55 -20.73 0.10
CA VAL A 1037 -7.52 -19.82 0.64
C VAL A 1037 -6.15 -20.14 0.07
N LYS A 1038 -5.80 -21.43 -0.08
CA LYS A 1038 -4.55 -21.87 -0.72
C LYS A 1038 -4.47 -21.43 -2.19
N THR A 1039 -5.59 -21.42 -2.92
CA THR A 1039 -5.65 -20.94 -4.32
C THR A 1039 -5.54 -19.43 -4.49
N LEU A 1040 -5.91 -18.64 -3.48
CA LEU A 1040 -5.90 -17.17 -3.58
C LEU A 1040 -4.53 -16.52 -3.34
N GLY A 1041 -3.50 -17.28 -2.93
CA GLY A 1041 -2.06 -16.94 -2.90
C GLY A 1041 -1.62 -15.73 -2.06
N SER A 1042 -2.54 -14.87 -1.65
CA SER A 1042 -2.27 -13.54 -1.10
C SER A 1042 -2.54 -13.44 0.40
N ILE A 1043 -3.40 -14.32 0.97
CA ILE A 1043 -3.81 -14.27 2.39
C ILE A 1043 -3.01 -15.29 3.20
N LYS A 1044 -2.04 -14.83 4.01
CA LYS A 1044 -1.36 -15.67 5.02
C LYS A 1044 -2.28 -15.89 6.23
N LEU A 1045 -3.24 -16.82 6.13
CA LEU A 1045 -3.94 -17.37 7.30
C LEU A 1045 -3.09 -18.48 7.93
N SER A 1046 -3.13 -18.61 9.26
CA SER A 1046 -2.46 -19.73 9.94
C SER A 1046 -3.17 -21.04 9.58
N SER A 1047 -2.41 -22.03 9.12
CA SER A 1047 -2.90 -23.39 8.90
C SER A 1047 -3.54 -23.99 10.15
N MET A 1048 -3.05 -23.61 11.34
CA MET A 1048 -3.60 -24.05 12.63
C MET A 1048 -5.07 -23.65 12.83
N LEU A 1049 -5.54 -22.57 12.18
CA LEU A 1049 -6.94 -22.17 12.29
C LEU A 1049 -7.88 -23.21 11.67
N PHE A 1050 -7.55 -23.70 10.48
CA PHE A 1050 -8.34 -24.71 9.78
C PHE A 1050 -8.22 -26.05 10.48
N VAL A 1051 -7.00 -26.46 10.86
CA VAL A 1051 -6.73 -27.68 11.62
C VAL A 1051 -7.52 -27.74 12.93
N ASN A 1052 -7.52 -26.65 13.73
CA ASN A 1052 -8.29 -26.59 14.97
C ASN A 1052 -9.80 -26.72 14.74
N ASN A 1053 -10.34 -26.05 13.72
CA ASN A 1053 -11.77 -26.08 13.43
C ASN A 1053 -12.23 -27.40 12.79
N THR A 1054 -11.39 -28.03 11.97
CA THR A 1054 -11.63 -29.37 11.42
C THR A 1054 -11.58 -30.43 12.51
N ALA A 1055 -10.61 -30.36 13.42
CA ALA A 1055 -10.57 -31.25 14.59
C ALA A 1055 -11.83 -31.12 15.46
N LEU A 1056 -12.32 -29.89 15.69
CA LEU A 1056 -13.58 -29.67 16.41
C LEU A 1056 -14.80 -30.21 15.65
N ALA A 1057 -14.81 -30.13 14.33
CA ALA A 1057 -15.88 -30.71 13.52
C ALA A 1057 -15.92 -32.24 13.65
N HIS A 1058 -14.75 -32.91 13.58
CA HIS A 1058 -14.66 -34.36 13.82
C HIS A 1058 -15.08 -34.75 15.24
N ILE A 1059 -14.64 -34.01 16.26
CA ILE A 1059 -15.04 -34.22 17.66
C ILE A 1059 -16.57 -34.09 17.81
N LYS A 1060 -17.18 -33.10 17.16
CA LYS A 1060 -18.64 -32.90 17.20
C LYS A 1060 -19.40 -34.01 16.46
N ASN A 1061 -18.82 -34.57 15.40
CA ASN A 1061 -19.36 -35.71 14.66
C ASN A 1061 -19.06 -37.06 15.34
N GLU A 1062 -18.61 -37.06 16.60
CA GLU A 1062 -18.22 -38.24 17.39
C GLU A 1062 -17.04 -39.05 16.82
N ASP A 1063 -16.32 -38.49 15.85
CA ASP A 1063 -15.17 -39.11 15.20
C ASP A 1063 -13.85 -38.64 15.84
N ILE A 1064 -13.60 -39.14 17.04
CA ILE A 1064 -12.49 -38.67 17.90
C ILE A 1064 -11.13 -39.15 17.35
N ASP A 1065 -11.08 -40.34 16.76
CA ASP A 1065 -9.82 -40.95 16.30
C ASP A 1065 -9.27 -40.19 15.09
N SER A 1066 -10.13 -39.80 14.14
CA SER A 1066 -9.73 -38.93 13.02
C SER A 1066 -9.30 -37.53 13.47
N ALA A 1067 -9.94 -36.99 14.52
CA ALA A 1067 -9.51 -35.71 15.10
C ALA A 1067 -8.10 -35.80 15.72
N VAL A 1068 -7.82 -36.89 16.45
CA VAL A 1068 -6.51 -37.16 17.06
C VAL A 1068 -5.45 -37.39 15.98
N GLU A 1069 -5.75 -38.18 14.95
CA GLU A 1069 -4.83 -38.43 13.84
C GLU A 1069 -4.50 -37.15 13.05
N LEU A 1070 -5.49 -36.29 12.79
CA LEU A 1070 -5.30 -34.98 12.15
C LEU A 1070 -4.40 -34.05 12.96
N LEU A 1071 -4.55 -34.03 14.29
CA LEU A 1071 -3.73 -33.22 15.18
C LEU A 1071 -2.32 -33.80 15.36
N GLU A 1072 -2.19 -35.12 15.51
CA GLU A 1072 -0.90 -35.81 15.60
C GLU A 1072 -0.09 -35.63 14.33
N SER A 1073 -0.68 -35.95 13.18
CA SER A 1073 -0.05 -35.74 11.88
C SER A 1073 0.45 -34.30 11.74
N PHE A 1074 -0.37 -33.29 12.05
CA PHE A 1074 0.04 -31.88 11.98
C PHE A 1074 1.31 -31.56 12.82
N TYR A 1075 1.41 -32.07 14.04
CA TYR A 1075 2.56 -31.83 14.92
C TYR A 1075 3.78 -32.65 14.58
N ILE A 1076 3.60 -33.85 14.04
CA ILE A 1076 4.73 -34.70 13.66
C ILE A 1076 5.31 -34.19 12.32
N GLN A 1077 4.48 -33.70 11.39
CA GLN A 1077 4.81 -33.31 10.00
C GLN A 1077 5.82 -32.18 9.81
N ASN A 1078 5.83 -31.19 10.68
CA ASN A 1078 6.58 -29.95 10.47
C ASN A 1078 7.24 -29.48 11.76
N THR A 1079 8.57 -29.39 11.77
CA THR A 1079 9.35 -28.84 12.89
C THR A 1079 9.01 -27.38 13.18
N GLU A 1080 8.59 -26.59 12.18
CA GLU A 1080 8.09 -25.22 12.39
C GLU A 1080 6.71 -25.16 13.10
N ASN A 1081 5.89 -26.21 12.98
CA ASN A 1081 4.55 -26.27 13.58
C ASN A 1081 4.57 -26.63 15.07
N GLN A 1082 5.71 -27.08 15.62
CA GLN A 1082 5.88 -27.34 17.06
C GLN A 1082 5.67 -26.08 17.92
N LYS A 1083 5.64 -24.89 17.32
CA LYS A 1083 5.32 -23.61 18.01
C LYS A 1083 3.83 -23.25 17.98
N SER A 1084 3.01 -23.93 17.16
CA SER A 1084 1.58 -23.64 17.00
C SER A 1084 0.79 -24.16 18.19
N SER A 1085 -0.17 -23.37 18.66
CA SER A 1085 -0.94 -23.68 19.87
C SER A 1085 -2.25 -24.40 19.57
N ILE A 1086 -2.54 -25.44 20.34
CA ILE A 1086 -3.79 -26.22 20.30
C ILE A 1086 -4.74 -25.85 21.46
N SER A 1087 -4.40 -24.81 22.24
CA SER A 1087 -5.17 -24.40 23.40
C SER A 1087 -6.67 -24.15 23.12
N PHE A 1088 -7.01 -23.76 21.90
CA PHE A 1088 -8.41 -23.53 21.51
C PHE A 1088 -9.26 -24.80 21.51
N VAL A 1089 -8.74 -25.91 20.97
CA VAL A 1089 -9.46 -27.19 20.92
C VAL A 1089 -9.64 -27.75 22.33
N PHE A 1090 -8.56 -27.76 23.12
CA PHE A 1090 -8.63 -28.20 24.52
C PHE A 1090 -9.64 -27.41 25.33
N ARG A 1091 -9.66 -26.08 25.20
CA ARG A 1091 -10.63 -25.24 25.91
C ARG A 1091 -12.07 -25.56 25.51
N LYS A 1092 -12.35 -25.78 24.23
CA LYS A 1092 -13.69 -26.16 23.74
C LYS A 1092 -14.14 -27.54 24.21
N VAL A 1093 -13.24 -28.51 24.26
CA VAL A 1093 -13.53 -29.86 24.78
C VAL A 1093 -13.81 -29.80 26.29
N LEU A 1094 -13.04 -29.00 27.04
CA LEU A 1094 -13.25 -28.78 28.46
C LEU A 1094 -14.54 -28.02 28.76
N ASP A 1095 -14.86 -26.97 28.00
CA ASP A 1095 -16.14 -26.23 28.11
C ASP A 1095 -17.34 -27.16 27.84
N ALA A 1096 -17.16 -28.19 27.01
CA ALA A 1096 -18.18 -29.20 26.71
C ALA A 1096 -18.26 -30.34 27.75
N ASN A 1097 -17.38 -30.37 28.76
CA ASN A 1097 -17.25 -31.44 29.76
C ASN A 1097 -17.21 -32.86 29.17
N ASN A 1098 -16.50 -33.05 28.05
CA ASN A 1098 -16.37 -34.37 27.41
C ASN A 1098 -15.05 -35.05 27.83
N ASP A 1099 -15.07 -35.69 29.00
CA ASP A 1099 -13.87 -36.30 29.59
C ASP A 1099 -13.31 -37.46 28.72
N ALA A 1100 -14.15 -38.18 27.97
CA ALA A 1100 -13.70 -39.26 27.09
C ALA A 1100 -12.84 -38.76 25.90
N VAL A 1101 -13.18 -37.60 25.34
CA VAL A 1101 -12.38 -36.95 24.29
C VAL A 1101 -11.09 -36.38 24.88
N LEU A 1102 -11.20 -35.79 26.08
CA LEU A 1102 -10.06 -35.20 26.79
C LEU A 1102 -9.00 -36.25 27.12
N ASP A 1103 -9.39 -37.45 27.56
CA ASP A 1103 -8.46 -38.56 27.84
C ASP A 1103 -7.68 -38.97 26.60
N LYS A 1104 -8.34 -39.08 25.44
CA LYS A 1104 -7.70 -39.41 24.17
C LYS A 1104 -6.74 -38.31 23.71
N LEU A 1105 -7.13 -37.04 23.81
CA LEU A 1105 -6.27 -35.91 23.46
C LEU A 1105 -5.11 -35.71 24.47
N SER A 1106 -5.31 -36.05 25.74
CA SER A 1106 -4.26 -36.07 26.76
C SER A 1106 -3.22 -37.16 26.43
N ALA A 1107 -3.68 -38.37 26.11
CA ALA A 1107 -2.80 -39.45 25.66
C ALA A 1107 -2.03 -39.10 24.38
N MET A 1108 -2.65 -38.36 23.45
CA MET A 1108 -1.97 -37.78 22.29
C MET A 1108 -0.86 -36.80 22.73
N ALA A 1109 -1.19 -35.81 23.57
CA ALA A 1109 -0.24 -34.79 24.00
C ALA A 1109 0.96 -35.41 24.74
N GLU A 1110 0.73 -36.45 25.55
CA GLU A 1110 1.78 -37.22 26.20
C GLU A 1110 2.66 -37.99 25.20
N ARG A 1111 2.05 -38.66 24.20
CA ARG A 1111 2.80 -39.34 23.14
C ARG A 1111 3.64 -38.35 22.34
N LEU A 1112 3.10 -37.18 22.00
CA LEU A 1112 3.83 -36.10 21.31
C LEU A 1112 5.00 -35.57 22.14
N CYS A 1113 4.81 -35.38 23.44
CA CYS A 1113 5.85 -34.93 24.36
C CYS A 1113 6.97 -35.97 24.52
N ASN A 1114 6.60 -37.23 24.79
CA ASN A 1114 7.55 -38.28 25.19
C ASN A 1114 8.22 -38.99 24.02
N HIS A 1115 7.53 -39.20 22.89
CA HIS A 1115 8.08 -39.89 21.72
C HIS A 1115 8.59 -38.96 20.62
N PHE A 1116 8.06 -37.74 20.52
CA PHE A 1116 8.36 -36.80 19.43
C PHE A 1116 9.01 -35.49 19.90
N ALA A 1117 9.33 -35.36 21.19
CA ALA A 1117 9.92 -34.17 21.81
C ALA A 1117 9.13 -32.86 21.51
N SER A 1118 7.82 -32.98 21.25
CA SER A 1118 6.93 -31.84 20.98
C SER A 1118 6.22 -31.43 22.27
N TYR A 1119 6.84 -30.49 23.00
CA TYR A 1119 6.38 -30.09 24.33
C TYR A 1119 5.16 -29.16 24.32
N ARG A 1120 4.84 -28.56 23.16
CA ARG A 1120 3.83 -27.49 23.05
C ARG A 1120 2.42 -27.95 23.37
N ALA A 1121 2.00 -29.11 22.88
CA ALA A 1121 0.66 -29.64 23.14
C ALA A 1121 0.45 -29.96 24.63
N ALA A 1122 1.44 -30.60 25.27
CA ALA A 1122 1.41 -30.89 26.70
C ALA A 1122 1.46 -29.61 27.56
N THR A 1123 2.25 -28.61 27.15
CA THR A 1123 2.31 -27.30 27.83
C THR A 1123 0.99 -26.53 27.72
N ASP A 1124 0.36 -26.54 26.54
CA ASP A 1124 -0.94 -25.90 26.32
C ASP A 1124 -2.05 -26.56 27.15
N LEU A 1125 -2.04 -27.89 27.28
CA LEU A 1125 -2.98 -28.64 28.12
C LEU A 1125 -2.78 -28.32 29.61
N PHE A 1126 -1.52 -28.30 30.07
CA PHE A 1126 -1.16 -27.95 31.45
C PHE A 1126 -1.67 -26.56 31.84
N LEU A 1127 -1.44 -25.54 30.99
CA LEU A 1127 -1.90 -24.18 31.25
C LEU A 1127 -3.43 -24.07 31.29
N ILE A 1128 -4.15 -24.89 30.51
CA ILE A 1128 -5.61 -24.88 30.53
C ILE A 1128 -6.18 -25.56 31.79
N TYR A 1129 -5.54 -26.62 32.28
CA TYR A 1129 -5.92 -27.19 33.58
C TYR A 1129 -5.75 -26.17 34.72
N LEU A 1130 -4.72 -25.33 34.67
CA LEU A 1130 -4.58 -24.21 35.61
C LEU A 1130 -5.67 -23.15 35.42
N ASP A 1131 -6.03 -22.82 34.18
CA ASP A 1131 -7.10 -21.85 33.87
C ASP A 1131 -8.47 -22.30 34.39
N THR A 1132 -8.74 -23.61 34.34
CA THR A 1132 -10.00 -24.24 34.75
C THR A 1132 -10.01 -24.68 36.21
N GLY A 1133 -8.90 -24.53 36.94
CA GLY A 1133 -8.77 -24.91 38.35
C GLY A 1133 -8.61 -26.42 38.62
N ARG A 1134 -8.33 -27.23 37.59
CA ARG A 1134 -8.10 -28.68 37.70
C ARG A 1134 -6.64 -28.98 38.09
N THR A 1135 -6.25 -28.58 39.31
CA THR A 1135 -4.83 -28.62 39.76
C THR A 1135 -4.26 -30.04 39.91
N GLU A 1136 -5.08 -31.02 40.30
CA GLU A 1136 -4.62 -32.42 40.42
C GLU A 1136 -4.35 -33.04 39.03
N GLU A 1137 -5.18 -32.78 38.02
CA GLU A 1137 -4.93 -33.23 36.64
C GLU A 1137 -3.67 -32.58 36.06
N ALA A 1138 -3.45 -31.30 36.32
CA ALA A 1138 -2.22 -30.60 35.96
C ALA A 1138 -0.98 -31.25 36.60
N LYS A 1139 -1.09 -31.67 37.87
CA LYS A 1139 -0.03 -32.36 38.60
C LYS A 1139 0.26 -33.76 38.03
N PHE A 1140 -0.77 -34.53 37.71
CA PHE A 1140 -0.60 -35.84 37.08
C PHE A 1140 0.04 -35.73 35.69
N LEU A 1141 -0.33 -34.71 34.91
CA LEU A 1141 0.29 -34.44 33.60
C LEU A 1141 1.79 -34.13 33.74
N LEU A 1142 2.18 -33.30 34.73
CA LEU A 1142 3.60 -33.01 35.00
C LEU A 1142 4.39 -34.26 35.43
N GLN A 1143 3.78 -35.17 36.19
CA GLN A 1143 4.42 -36.43 36.57
C GLN A 1143 4.68 -37.34 35.35
N ARG A 1144 3.80 -37.31 34.34
CA ARG A 1144 3.91 -38.12 33.12
C ARG A 1144 4.74 -37.45 32.02
N CYS A 1145 4.84 -36.12 32.05
CA CYS A 1145 5.57 -35.29 31.09
C CYS A 1145 6.48 -34.28 31.80
N ALA A 1146 7.59 -34.77 32.37
CA ALA A 1146 8.53 -33.94 33.13
C ALA A 1146 9.16 -32.79 32.32
N ALA A 1147 9.27 -32.94 30.99
CA ALA A 1147 9.85 -31.92 30.09
C ALA A 1147 9.05 -30.60 30.02
N VAL A 1148 7.78 -30.60 30.44
CA VAL A 1148 6.98 -29.36 30.55
C VAL A 1148 7.59 -28.41 31.60
N ASN A 1149 8.28 -28.94 32.61
CA ASN A 1149 8.91 -28.17 33.67
C ASN A 1149 10.11 -27.32 33.17
N GLU A 1150 10.68 -27.67 32.02
CA GLU A 1150 11.79 -26.95 31.40
C GLU A 1150 11.34 -25.69 30.66
N GLN A 1151 10.03 -25.53 30.39
CA GLN A 1151 9.45 -24.40 29.64
C GLN A 1151 9.21 -23.16 30.53
N LYS A 1152 10.24 -22.74 31.30
CA LYS A 1152 10.15 -21.67 32.30
C LYS A 1152 9.67 -20.32 31.73
N ASP A 1153 10.14 -19.93 30.55
CA ASP A 1153 9.76 -18.67 29.88
C ASP A 1153 8.27 -18.60 29.55
N THR A 1154 7.68 -19.73 29.17
CA THR A 1154 6.25 -19.84 28.86
C THR A 1154 5.42 -19.69 30.14
N MET A 1155 5.86 -20.30 31.25
CA MET A 1155 5.22 -20.16 32.57
C MET A 1155 5.31 -18.73 33.10
N PHE A 1156 6.47 -18.09 32.97
CA PHE A 1156 6.65 -16.69 33.34
C PHE A 1156 5.74 -15.77 32.52
N THR A 1157 5.67 -15.99 31.21
CA THR A 1157 4.77 -15.22 30.31
C THR A 1157 3.30 -15.41 30.67
N TYR A 1158 2.88 -16.61 31.07
CA TYR A 1158 1.53 -16.87 31.55
C TYR A 1158 1.23 -16.11 32.85
N MET A 1159 2.15 -16.14 33.82
CA MET A 1159 2.00 -15.39 35.08
C MET A 1159 1.85 -13.88 34.84
N LEU A 1160 2.65 -13.30 33.94
CA LEU A 1160 2.54 -11.87 33.57
C LEU A 1160 1.16 -11.51 33.03
N ARG A 1161 0.57 -12.38 32.20
CA ARG A 1161 -0.78 -12.19 31.63
C ARG A 1161 -1.87 -12.35 32.69
N ALA A 1162 -1.76 -13.37 33.54
CA ALA A 1162 -2.70 -13.59 34.64
C ALA A 1162 -2.73 -12.38 35.59
N ALA A 1163 -1.57 -11.81 35.90
CA ALA A 1163 -1.45 -10.65 36.80
C ALA A 1163 -1.94 -9.30 36.23
N GLN A 1164 -2.49 -9.28 35.02
CA GLN A 1164 -3.12 -8.08 34.43
C GLN A 1164 -4.63 -8.03 34.65
N GLN A 1165 -5.25 -9.13 35.09
CA GLN A 1165 -6.70 -9.23 35.23
C GLN A 1165 -7.09 -9.46 36.70
N PRO A 1166 -8.22 -8.90 37.16
CA PRO A 1166 -8.75 -9.19 38.49
C PRO A 1166 -9.20 -10.67 38.59
N GLY A 1167 -9.10 -11.24 39.79
CA GLY A 1167 -9.56 -12.58 40.16
C GLY A 1167 -8.61 -13.72 39.78
N GLN A 1168 -7.38 -13.43 39.36
CA GLN A 1168 -6.43 -14.45 38.87
C GLN A 1168 -5.38 -14.90 39.90
N ALA A 1169 -5.43 -14.39 41.14
CA ALA A 1169 -4.43 -14.68 42.17
C ALA A 1169 -4.31 -16.20 42.50
N ALA A 1170 -5.43 -16.93 42.48
CA ALA A 1170 -5.47 -18.37 42.72
C ALA A 1170 -4.65 -19.17 41.68
N LYS A 1171 -4.67 -18.74 40.41
CA LYS A 1171 -3.94 -19.40 39.33
C LYS A 1171 -2.42 -19.24 39.45
N ILE A 1172 -1.98 -18.05 39.87
CA ILE A 1172 -0.56 -17.77 40.10
C ILE A 1172 -0.05 -18.57 41.30
N LYS A 1173 -0.86 -18.71 42.37
CA LYS A 1173 -0.54 -19.61 43.50
C LYS A 1173 -0.42 -21.06 43.06
N ALA A 1174 -1.42 -21.58 42.35
CA ALA A 1174 -1.40 -22.96 41.87
C ALA A 1174 -0.18 -23.25 40.99
N LEU A 1175 0.18 -22.32 40.09
CA LEU A 1175 1.40 -22.43 39.29
C LEU A 1175 2.66 -22.48 40.17
N SER A 1176 2.76 -21.59 41.17
CA SER A 1176 3.92 -21.54 42.08
C SER A 1176 4.05 -22.77 42.99
N GLU A 1177 2.94 -23.45 43.29
CA GLU A 1177 2.93 -24.69 44.07
C GLU A 1177 3.33 -25.90 43.22
N LEU A 1178 2.90 -25.94 41.96
CA LEU A 1178 3.19 -27.03 41.04
C LEU A 1178 4.61 -26.95 40.47
N ILE A 1179 5.10 -25.73 40.21
CA ILE A 1179 6.45 -25.46 39.73
C ILE A 1179 7.04 -24.33 40.59
N PRO A 1180 7.85 -24.64 41.62
CA PRO A 1180 8.43 -23.61 42.49
C PRO A 1180 9.57 -22.81 41.82
N ASP A 1181 10.30 -23.40 40.87
CA ASP A 1181 11.58 -22.88 40.36
C ASP A 1181 11.49 -22.25 38.96
N PHE A 1182 10.29 -21.87 38.49
CA PHE A 1182 10.14 -21.24 37.16
C PHE A 1182 10.56 -19.77 37.14
N THR A 1183 10.56 -19.08 38.27
CA THR A 1183 10.97 -17.67 38.39
C THR A 1183 11.38 -17.34 39.82
N GLU A 1184 12.05 -16.21 40.02
CA GLU A 1184 12.44 -15.71 41.34
C GLU A 1184 11.22 -15.38 42.20
N LYS A 1185 11.28 -15.72 43.49
CA LYS A 1185 10.20 -15.48 44.46
C LYS A 1185 9.75 -14.01 44.53
N GLU A 1186 10.70 -13.08 44.36
CA GLU A 1186 10.43 -11.64 44.27
C GLU A 1186 9.41 -11.31 43.17
N ASN A 1187 9.59 -11.90 41.99
CA ASN A 1187 8.69 -11.70 40.86
C ASN A 1187 7.31 -12.30 41.15
N ILE A 1188 7.22 -13.50 41.75
CA ILE A 1188 5.93 -14.12 42.08
C ILE A 1188 5.15 -13.25 43.06
N PHE A 1189 5.80 -12.79 44.14
CA PHE A 1189 5.15 -12.00 45.18
C PHE A 1189 4.72 -10.62 44.69
N SER A 1190 5.55 -9.92 43.91
CA SER A 1190 5.18 -8.62 43.30
C SER A 1190 3.92 -8.72 42.43
N HIS A 1191 3.79 -9.79 41.63
CA HIS A 1191 2.64 -10.02 40.76
C HIS A 1191 1.39 -10.49 41.53
N LEU A 1192 1.55 -11.23 42.62
CA LEU A 1192 0.44 -11.59 43.50
C LEU A 1192 -0.11 -10.36 44.26
N VAL A 1193 0.76 -9.48 44.78
CA VAL A 1193 0.34 -8.21 45.40
C VAL A 1193 -0.40 -7.34 44.39
N LYS A 1194 0.05 -7.32 43.12
CA LYS A 1194 -0.69 -6.64 42.05
C LYS A 1194 -2.10 -7.20 41.87
N CYS A 1195 -2.26 -8.53 41.90
CA CYS A 1195 -3.58 -9.15 41.79
C CYS A 1195 -4.48 -8.78 42.97
N TYR A 1196 -3.99 -8.88 44.20
CA TYR A 1196 -4.77 -8.50 45.38
C TYR A 1196 -5.11 -7.01 45.42
N GLY A 1197 -4.22 -6.16 44.89
CA GLY A 1197 -4.49 -4.74 44.67
C GLY A 1197 -5.66 -4.50 43.71
N LEU A 1198 -5.74 -5.27 42.62
CA LEU A 1198 -6.87 -5.21 41.68
C LEU A 1198 -8.16 -5.79 42.28
N ASP A 1199 -8.04 -6.83 43.11
CA ASP A 1199 -9.16 -7.53 43.73
C ASP A 1199 -9.66 -6.88 45.02
N LYS A 1200 -8.96 -5.85 45.51
CA LYS A 1200 -9.18 -5.20 46.82
C LYS A 1200 -9.16 -6.19 48.00
N ASP A 1201 -8.42 -7.30 47.88
CA ASP A 1201 -8.29 -8.30 48.93
C ASP A 1201 -7.14 -7.96 49.88
N PHE A 1202 -7.45 -7.11 50.87
CA PHE A 1202 -6.52 -6.69 51.90
C PHE A 1202 -5.99 -7.88 52.75
N SER A 1203 -6.86 -8.83 53.08
CA SER A 1203 -6.52 -9.94 53.98
C SER A 1203 -5.43 -10.84 53.40
N SER A 1204 -5.55 -11.19 52.12
CA SER A 1204 -4.56 -11.99 51.40
C SER A 1204 -3.28 -11.20 51.11
N ALA A 1205 -3.37 -9.89 50.86
CA ALA A 1205 -2.21 -9.03 50.66
C ALA A 1205 -1.36 -8.89 51.93
N LYS A 1206 -2.01 -8.73 53.09
CA LYS A 1206 -1.37 -8.66 54.40
C LYS A 1206 -0.67 -9.97 54.76
N ALA A 1207 -1.35 -11.10 54.60
CA ALA A 1207 -0.76 -12.42 54.82
C ALA A 1207 0.43 -12.71 53.87
N LEU A 1208 0.35 -12.24 52.62
CA LEU A 1208 1.46 -12.36 51.67
C LEU A 1208 2.65 -11.50 52.10
N TYR A 1209 2.42 -10.28 52.57
CA TYR A 1209 3.48 -9.40 53.05
C TYR A 1209 4.18 -9.95 54.30
N GLU A 1210 3.44 -10.50 55.26
CA GLU A 1210 4.00 -11.19 56.42
C GLU A 1210 4.86 -12.41 56.02
N ARG A 1211 4.40 -13.16 55.00
CA ARG A 1211 5.16 -14.26 54.42
C ARG A 1211 6.43 -13.79 53.71
N MET A 1212 6.38 -12.67 52.98
CA MET A 1212 7.57 -12.06 52.35
C MET A 1212 8.62 -11.70 53.39
N GLN A 1213 8.21 -11.15 54.53
CA GLN A 1213 9.10 -10.80 55.65
C GLN A 1213 9.68 -12.05 56.31
N ALA A 1214 8.87 -13.09 56.54
CA ALA A 1214 9.34 -14.36 57.09
C ALA A 1214 10.33 -15.10 56.16
N GLU A 1215 10.13 -15.01 54.84
CA GLU A 1215 11.01 -15.60 53.82
C GLU A 1215 12.21 -14.70 53.45
N GLY A 1216 12.33 -13.50 54.03
CA GLY A 1216 13.45 -12.58 53.81
C GLY A 1216 13.50 -11.91 52.42
N VAL A 1217 12.36 -11.85 51.72
CA VAL A 1217 12.25 -11.33 50.35
C VAL A 1217 11.99 -9.83 50.36
N LYS A 1218 12.88 -9.03 49.75
CA LYS A 1218 12.72 -7.57 49.69
C LYS A 1218 11.64 -7.19 48.69
N ALA A 1219 10.63 -6.45 49.16
CA ALA A 1219 9.60 -5.89 48.28
C ALA A 1219 10.16 -4.68 47.50
N ASP A 1220 9.87 -4.61 46.21
CA ASP A 1220 10.17 -3.45 45.38
C ASP A 1220 9.28 -2.25 45.74
N GLU A 1221 9.75 -1.04 45.44
CA GLU A 1221 9.08 0.23 45.77
C GLU A 1221 7.65 0.28 45.18
N LEU A 1222 7.42 -0.31 44.01
CA LEU A 1222 6.09 -0.36 43.39
C LEU A 1222 5.13 -1.30 44.16
N THR A 1223 5.63 -2.44 44.65
CA THR A 1223 4.87 -3.36 45.50
C THR A 1223 4.54 -2.74 46.86
N LEU A 1224 5.49 -2.03 47.48
CA LEU A 1224 5.26 -1.29 48.72
C LEU A 1224 4.20 -0.19 48.54
N LYS A 1225 4.24 0.55 47.43
CA LYS A 1225 3.23 1.58 47.13
C LYS A 1225 1.83 0.98 46.94
N ARG A 1226 1.71 -0.20 46.30
CA ARG A 1226 0.44 -0.93 46.17
C ARG A 1226 -0.10 -1.41 47.52
N LEU A 1227 0.76 -1.95 48.37
CA LEU A 1227 0.39 -2.38 49.72
C LEU A 1227 -0.06 -1.17 50.56
N ALA A 1228 0.66 -0.05 50.52
CA ALA A 1228 0.30 1.15 51.28
C ALA A 1228 -1.11 1.67 50.91
N LEU A 1229 -1.49 1.60 49.63
CA LEU A 1229 -2.84 1.94 49.18
C LEU A 1229 -3.89 1.01 49.82
N LEU A 1230 -3.65 -0.31 49.82
CA LEU A 1230 -4.58 -1.29 50.42
C LEU A 1230 -4.72 -1.10 51.95
N TYR A 1231 -3.64 -0.81 52.66
CA TYR A 1231 -3.70 -0.50 54.10
C TYR A 1231 -4.53 0.76 54.38
N LYS A 1232 -4.38 1.81 53.55
CA LYS A 1232 -5.17 3.05 53.66
C LYS A 1232 -6.64 2.83 53.35
N GLU A 1233 -6.97 2.08 52.30
CA GLU A 1233 -8.36 1.74 51.94
C GLU A 1233 -9.04 0.90 53.02
N ALA A 1234 -8.29 0.03 53.72
CA ALA A 1234 -8.79 -0.77 54.83
C ALA A 1234 -8.82 -0.02 56.18
N GLY A 1235 -8.28 1.20 56.26
CA GLY A 1235 -8.20 1.99 57.49
C GLY A 1235 -7.18 1.49 58.53
N GLU A 1236 -6.22 0.65 58.12
CA GLU A 1236 -5.13 0.16 58.99
C GLU A 1236 -3.85 1.01 58.85
N THR A 1237 -3.01 1.01 59.89
CA THR A 1237 -1.71 1.71 59.87
C THR A 1237 -0.70 0.99 58.99
N VAL A 1238 -0.10 1.71 58.02
CA VAL A 1238 0.93 1.17 57.12
C VAL A 1238 2.21 0.82 57.92
N PRO A 1239 2.69 -0.44 57.90
CA PRO A 1239 3.81 -0.89 58.74
C PRO A 1239 5.21 -0.57 58.18
N PHE A 1240 5.30 0.19 57.09
CA PHE A 1240 6.54 0.54 56.39
C PHE A 1240 6.45 1.97 55.83
N GLU A 1241 7.59 2.55 55.48
CA GLU A 1241 7.64 3.89 54.89
C GLU A 1241 7.05 3.88 53.47
N GLU A 1242 6.04 4.71 53.24
CA GLU A 1242 5.38 4.77 51.94
C GLU A 1242 6.26 5.48 50.91
N PRO A 1243 6.53 4.87 49.75
CA PRO A 1243 7.26 5.53 48.67
C PRO A 1243 6.56 6.84 48.24
N PRO A 1244 7.23 8.00 48.21
CA PRO A 1244 6.57 9.31 48.05
C PRO A 1244 6.04 9.59 46.64
N GLU A 1245 6.66 9.01 45.60
CA GLU A 1245 6.37 9.34 44.20
C GLU A 1245 5.15 8.59 43.62
N SER A 1246 4.75 8.95 42.39
CA SER A 1246 3.60 8.33 41.70
C SER A 1246 3.85 6.86 41.28
N PHE A 1247 2.77 6.08 41.10
CA PHE A 1247 2.86 4.72 40.56
C PHE A 1247 3.58 4.63 39.21
N ARG A 1248 3.43 5.67 38.36
CA ARG A 1248 4.06 5.76 37.04
C ARG A 1248 5.57 5.89 37.16
N PHE A 1249 6.05 6.73 38.07
CA PHE A 1249 7.48 6.93 38.32
C PHE A 1249 8.19 5.61 38.69
N TYR A 1250 7.63 4.84 39.64
CA TYR A 1250 8.23 3.57 40.06
C TYR A 1250 8.12 2.47 38.99
N ALA A 1251 7.06 2.46 38.18
CA ALA A 1251 6.94 1.54 37.05
C ALA A 1251 8.00 1.82 35.97
N ASP A 1252 8.25 3.09 35.65
CA ASP A 1252 9.27 3.50 34.68
C ASP A 1252 10.69 3.23 35.20
N LYS A 1253 10.93 3.44 36.51
CA LYS A 1253 12.20 3.10 37.18
C LYS A 1253 12.51 1.59 37.10
N LEU A 1254 11.53 0.73 37.37
CA LEU A 1254 11.67 -0.73 37.27
C LEU A 1254 11.89 -1.20 35.82
N ASN A 1255 11.21 -0.60 34.85
CA ASN A 1255 11.42 -0.90 33.44
C ASN A 1255 12.84 -0.52 32.98
N LYS A 1256 13.35 0.62 33.45
CA LYS A 1256 14.71 1.08 33.15
C LYS A 1256 15.77 0.16 33.75
N GLN A 1257 15.60 -0.27 35.00
CA GLN A 1257 16.48 -1.26 35.64
C GLN A 1257 16.48 -2.60 34.90
N ARG A 1258 15.31 -3.05 34.38
CA ARG A 1258 15.22 -4.28 33.56
C ARG A 1258 15.89 -4.14 32.19
N SER A 1259 15.83 -2.96 31.56
CA SER A 1259 16.55 -2.71 30.31
C SER A 1259 18.06 -2.64 30.50
N GLU A 1260 18.52 -2.15 31.64
CA GLU A 1260 19.95 -2.08 31.99
C GLU A 1260 20.52 -3.45 32.37
N SER A 1261 19.70 -4.39 32.88
CA SER A 1261 20.11 -5.79 33.16
C SER A 1261 20.13 -6.71 31.92
N MET A 1262 19.70 -6.24 30.75
CA MET A 1262 19.65 -6.99 29.48
C MET A 1262 20.77 -6.60 28.50
N GLU A 1263 21.95 -6.17 28.98
CA GLU A 1263 23.16 -6.19 28.15
C GLU A 1263 23.57 -7.65 27.87
N PRO A 1264 23.96 -8.00 26.62
CA PRO A 1264 24.34 -9.36 26.30
C PRO A 1264 25.62 -9.72 27.06
N ALA A 1265 25.54 -10.80 27.86
CA ALA A 1265 26.72 -11.50 28.31
C ALA A 1265 27.53 -11.90 27.08
N ASN A 1266 28.70 -11.28 26.90
CA ASN A 1266 29.74 -11.77 25.99
C ASN A 1266 30.05 -13.22 26.35
N ASN A 1267 29.71 -14.15 25.46
CA ASN A 1267 30.51 -15.32 25.07
C ASN A 1267 29.91 -16.00 23.85
#